data_AF-I0BM07-F1
#
_entry.id   AF-I0BM07-F1
#
_cell.length_a   1.000
_cell.length_b   1.000
_cell.length_c   1.000
_cell.angle_alpha   90.00
_cell.angle_beta   90.00
_cell.angle_gamma   90.00
#
_symmetry.space_group_name_H-M   'P 1'
#
loop_
_entity.id
_entity.type
_entity.pdbx_description
1 polymer ?
#
loop_
_entity_poly.entity_id
_entity_poly.type
_entity_poly.pdbx_seq_one_letter_code
_entity_poly.pdbx_strand_id
1 'polypeptide(L)'
;MKMRRKWIPMMLVWLLIWGLLPSGIGGTAGAEGAVNIAPQAMLTVDSVTGTNPASNAADGSLTTRWISGSTTYEHVFEMTWERAHPVDRVKVWSGNVGTGASSWHIRDFTLDYWNGSTWITLAAVTDNDKDNNAGEYNDLSFSPVTASRLRLHITKPSWGGYNAADDRIARLAEIEVYAAVQNGSDTTPPQEAGSPEAVAGSGQLTLRWSDPPDPDFHQVRITQEGSVTEAVYVSKGVEVRVLPGLTNGSTYTFRLQTADTAGNFSGGVRLTATPSEELPDPAPGLARFITRSGDRLLDGTEPFRFISMNGSNLTYIPSPVWHRADPWEQEDAFLSIRQMGGTVVRLYTLTIKGGTANGQSPSHINGLQSYDEGFFRDLDHVLKLANDYGIRVILPFIDTWEHVGGLKQFAAFRGKTAEQFYTDPELKEDYKHLVSYVLGRTNTYTGVKYKDDKAILAWETGNELYPTDEWTAEMAAYIKSIDGNHLVMDGRYGISAAALSDSNVDIVSNHYYESGGTNYALRAAADRNASMGRKAFVVGEFGHSHTANLTALADQVITSGTSGALLWTLKFHNKDGGFYNKPGDYRWPGFPSGASYDETSVMRMMQEKAHAIRGWPVPPPAVPRAPELLPVESVHGLYWRGSAGAQTYDIQRAGHPDGPWATVGTDVSDSDIPFVPFKDTSAVEGSTYYYRVTAKNAGGSSVPSYPAGPVTASSVPPVPTAPALLPIQSVSSIAWEPVKWADAYDLERAETAEGPWSVAGSDLSEEDRPYQDATANSGIAYYYRLKAKNAGGISEPSNTVGPVTVHNAAQLAALTADSTTGTNVPAYAVDGSLSTRWLSGSGGEEHFLRMEWPAAQTINQVKLWSGASSGANWHIRSFTLAYWTGTEWKPLASVEDNEQDGFYGEYNELHFEPVRTTALQVSITKPSWQGLPVNPDDRIARIMELEAGYADRTAPGEVSGTAVISGKDRLTLTWTDPSDPDLAHIRIVPEGAAGAEPLATITKGVQTVTFGGLEKGSLYSYRLIAVDRTGNASPGVVVSGVPGKKTGEPGKD
;
A
#
# COMPACT_ATOMS: atom_id res chain seq x y z
N MET A 1 -0.89 6.53 -71.59
CA MET A 1 0.37 5.78 -71.81
C MET A 1 0.75 5.12 -70.49
N LYS A 2 0.93 3.78 -70.48
CA LYS A 2 1.42 2.84 -69.42
C LYS A 2 1.77 3.43 -68.04
N MET A 3 1.45 2.86 -66.86
CA MET A 3 1.04 1.51 -66.48
C MET A 3 0.56 1.52 -65.01
N ARG A 4 -0.42 0.64 -64.71
CA ARG A 4 -0.80 0.00 -63.42
C ARG A 4 -1.23 0.87 -62.22
N ARG A 5 -2.56 1.00 -62.05
CA ARG A 5 -3.25 1.30 -60.78
C ARG A 5 -3.83 0.01 -60.18
N LYS A 6 -3.63 -0.15 -58.86
CA LYS A 6 -4.32 -1.12 -57.99
C LYS A 6 -5.82 -0.77 -57.91
N TRP A 7 -6.66 -1.80 -57.83
CA TRP A 7 -8.07 -1.73 -57.45
C TRP A 7 -8.33 -2.73 -56.31
N ILE A 8 -9.07 -2.28 -55.31
CA ILE A 8 -10.13 -3.01 -54.56
C ILE A 8 -11.43 -2.47 -55.22
N PRO A 9 -12.55 -3.22 -55.47
CA PRO A 9 -13.30 -3.97 -54.47
C PRO A 9 -14.08 -5.25 -54.92
N MET A 10 -14.60 -5.91 -53.88
CA MET A 10 -15.70 -6.87 -53.71
C MET A 10 -16.55 -7.36 -54.91
N MET A 11 -16.88 -8.65 -54.78
CA MET A 11 -18.18 -9.32 -54.96
C MET A 11 -18.49 -10.11 -56.23
N LEU A 12 -18.94 -11.35 -55.96
CA LEU A 12 -19.76 -12.28 -56.75
C LEU A 12 -19.16 -13.03 -57.94
N VAL A 13 -18.91 -14.34 -57.75
CA VAL A 13 -19.45 -15.38 -58.65
C VAL A 13 -19.99 -16.59 -57.84
N TRP A 14 -21.33 -16.64 -57.78
CA TRP A 14 -22.22 -17.82 -57.92
C TRP A 14 -22.46 -18.85 -56.81
N LEU A 15 -23.72 -18.80 -56.33
CA LEU A 15 -24.55 -19.92 -55.85
C LEU A 15 -24.80 -20.97 -56.94
N LEU A 16 -24.85 -22.26 -56.58
CA LEU A 16 -26.06 -23.11 -56.66
C LEU A 16 -25.76 -24.61 -56.39
N ILE A 17 -26.58 -25.19 -55.49
CA ILE A 17 -27.16 -26.56 -55.50
C ILE A 17 -26.44 -27.67 -54.68
N TRP A 18 -27.09 -27.95 -53.52
CA TRP A 18 -27.12 -29.16 -52.66
C TRP A 18 -25.90 -29.39 -51.76
N GLY A 19 -26.03 -29.69 -50.46
CA GLY A 19 -27.17 -30.03 -49.62
C GLY A 19 -26.67 -30.95 -48.51
N LEU A 20 -26.85 -30.55 -47.24
CA LEU A 20 -26.83 -31.33 -45.99
C LEU A 20 -25.81 -32.50 -45.86
N LEU A 21 -24.80 -32.31 -45.01
CA LEU A 21 -24.23 -33.25 -44.03
C LEU A 21 -22.99 -32.57 -43.39
N PRO A 22 -22.94 -32.29 -42.07
CA PRO A 22 -21.67 -32.11 -41.39
C PRO A 22 -20.98 -33.47 -41.38
N SER A 23 -19.88 -33.56 -42.12
CA SER A 23 -18.91 -34.65 -42.06
C SER A 23 -18.49 -34.87 -40.61
N GLY A 24 -18.77 -36.07 -40.11
CA GLY A 24 -18.39 -36.51 -38.78
C GLY A 24 -16.89 -36.41 -38.56
N ILE A 25 -16.54 -35.90 -37.39
CA ILE A 25 -15.27 -36.22 -36.76
C ILE A 25 -15.38 -37.68 -36.34
N GLY A 26 -14.62 -38.53 -37.02
CA GLY A 26 -14.52 -39.94 -36.70
C GLY A 26 -13.84 -40.14 -35.35
N GLY A 27 -14.64 -40.19 -34.29
CA GLY A 27 -14.30 -40.93 -33.09
C GLY A 27 -14.53 -42.41 -33.38
N THR A 28 -13.46 -43.19 -33.39
CA THR A 28 -13.54 -44.64 -33.44
C THR A 28 -14.32 -45.14 -32.23
N ALA A 29 -15.51 -45.70 -32.48
CA ALA A 29 -16.26 -46.47 -31.50
C ALA A 29 -15.43 -47.66 -31.01
N GLY A 30 -15.23 -47.73 -29.69
CA GLY A 30 -14.58 -48.83 -29.00
C GLY A 30 -14.96 -48.84 -27.52
N ALA A 31 -15.95 -49.68 -27.20
CA ALA A 31 -16.47 -50.07 -25.88
C ALA A 31 -17.28 -49.04 -25.07
N GLU A 32 -18.46 -49.48 -24.66
CA GLU A 32 -19.54 -48.77 -23.96
C GLU A 32 -19.14 -48.21 -22.57
N GLY A 33 -19.55 -46.97 -22.29
CA GLY A 33 -19.94 -46.51 -20.94
C GLY A 33 -18.87 -46.03 -19.95
N ALA A 34 -17.57 -46.22 -20.18
CA ALA A 34 -16.55 -45.83 -19.20
C ALA A 34 -16.09 -44.36 -19.33
N VAL A 35 -16.19 -43.57 -18.25
CA VAL A 35 -15.74 -42.17 -18.18
C VAL A 35 -14.28 -42.12 -17.74
N ASN A 36 -13.44 -41.37 -18.46
CA ASN A 36 -12.09 -41.04 -18.01
C ASN A 36 -12.17 -40.04 -16.85
N ILE A 37 -11.80 -40.48 -15.65
CA ILE A 37 -11.81 -39.68 -14.41
C ILE A 37 -10.45 -39.04 -14.10
N ALA A 38 -9.43 -39.25 -14.95
CA ALA A 38 -8.11 -38.63 -14.76
C ALA A 38 -8.13 -37.09 -14.68
N PRO A 39 -8.91 -36.35 -15.51
CA PRO A 39 -8.98 -34.89 -15.43
C PRO A 39 -9.59 -34.35 -14.13
N GLN A 40 -10.24 -35.21 -13.35
CA GLN A 40 -10.92 -34.86 -12.10
C GLN A 40 -10.02 -35.04 -10.86
N ALA A 41 -8.80 -35.55 -11.04
CA ALA A 41 -7.88 -35.82 -9.94
C ALA A 41 -7.09 -34.57 -9.54
N MET A 42 -6.83 -34.41 -8.25
CA MET A 42 -5.70 -33.61 -7.79
C MET A 42 -4.41 -34.36 -8.06
N LEU A 43 -3.48 -33.71 -8.77
CA LEU A 43 -2.24 -34.32 -9.21
C LEU A 43 -1.08 -33.84 -8.33
N THR A 44 -0.32 -34.80 -7.80
CA THR A 44 0.91 -34.53 -7.04
C THR A 44 2.07 -35.29 -7.66
N VAL A 45 3.20 -34.63 -7.82
CA VAL A 45 4.41 -35.18 -8.43
C VAL A 45 5.62 -34.92 -7.54
N ASP A 46 6.67 -35.72 -7.66
CA ASP A 46 7.89 -35.65 -6.83
C ASP A 46 9.00 -34.74 -7.40
N SER A 47 8.77 -34.07 -8.54
CA SER A 47 9.80 -33.33 -9.27
C SER A 47 10.02 -31.91 -8.73
N VAL A 48 11.28 -31.53 -8.50
CA VAL A 48 11.71 -30.19 -8.05
C VAL A 48 12.13 -29.24 -9.18
N THR A 49 12.23 -29.71 -10.43
CA THR A 49 12.75 -28.92 -11.57
C THR A 49 12.00 -29.12 -12.90
N GLY A 50 10.79 -29.68 -12.88
CA GLY A 50 9.99 -29.94 -14.08
C GLY A 50 9.65 -28.67 -14.90
N THR A 51 9.57 -28.81 -16.23
CA THR A 51 9.28 -27.69 -17.15
C THR A 51 7.81 -27.58 -17.56
N ASN A 52 7.02 -28.64 -17.37
CA ASN A 52 5.59 -28.67 -17.67
C ASN A 52 4.77 -29.24 -16.50
N PRO A 53 3.60 -28.67 -16.17
CA PRO A 53 2.78 -29.10 -15.05
C PRO A 53 2.19 -30.51 -15.25
N ALA A 54 1.89 -31.20 -14.14
CA ALA A 54 1.31 -32.55 -14.14
C ALA A 54 -0.06 -32.62 -14.83
N SER A 55 -0.83 -31.53 -14.80
CA SER A 55 -2.14 -31.41 -15.47
C SER A 55 -2.07 -31.71 -16.97
N ASN A 56 -0.95 -31.41 -17.61
CA ASN A 56 -0.74 -31.64 -19.04
C ASN A 56 -0.70 -33.12 -19.44
N ALA A 57 -0.60 -34.04 -18.48
CA ALA A 57 -0.64 -35.48 -18.75
C ALA A 57 -2.02 -36.09 -18.49
N ALA A 58 -2.97 -35.35 -17.90
CA ALA A 58 -4.30 -35.85 -17.57
C ALA A 58 -5.41 -34.97 -18.16
N ASP A 59 -5.07 -34.11 -19.13
CA ASP A 59 -5.98 -33.16 -19.76
C ASP A 59 -6.72 -33.74 -20.98
N GLY A 60 -6.43 -34.98 -21.36
CA GLY A 60 -7.01 -35.63 -22.54
C GLY A 60 -6.40 -35.17 -23.86
N SER A 61 -5.36 -34.33 -23.83
CA SER A 61 -4.70 -33.79 -25.01
C SER A 61 -3.41 -34.53 -25.29
N LEU A 62 -3.36 -35.19 -26.46
CA LEU A 62 -2.14 -35.82 -26.97
C LEU A 62 -1.04 -34.83 -27.39
N THR A 63 -1.26 -33.52 -27.25
CA THR A 63 -0.34 -32.46 -27.71
C THR A 63 0.44 -31.80 -26.58
N THR A 64 -0.01 -32.00 -25.35
CA THR A 64 0.58 -31.54 -24.09
C THR A 64 1.28 -32.72 -23.40
N ARG A 65 2.18 -32.45 -22.44
CA ARG A 65 2.88 -33.51 -21.68
C ARG A 65 3.41 -32.99 -20.35
N TRP A 66 3.43 -33.85 -19.34
CA TRP A 66 4.20 -33.65 -18.11
C TRP A 66 5.68 -34.00 -18.36
N ILE A 67 6.59 -33.19 -17.81
CA ILE A 67 8.04 -33.40 -17.87
C ILE A 67 8.61 -33.23 -16.47
N SER A 68 9.18 -34.30 -15.92
CA SER A 68 9.76 -34.31 -14.59
C SER A 68 11.27 -34.03 -14.62
N GLY A 69 11.79 -33.46 -13.55
CA GLY A 69 13.21 -33.47 -13.24
C GLY A 69 13.41 -33.95 -11.80
N SER A 70 14.15 -35.04 -11.62
CA SER A 70 14.43 -35.62 -10.30
C SER A 70 15.92 -35.66 -10.01
N THR A 71 16.30 -35.58 -8.73
CA THR A 71 17.67 -35.85 -8.28
C THR A 71 17.92 -37.35 -8.11
N THR A 72 16.86 -38.16 -8.06
CA THR A 72 16.86 -39.63 -8.06
C THR A 72 16.51 -40.16 -9.47
N TYR A 73 16.71 -41.46 -9.72
CA TYR A 73 16.30 -42.12 -10.97
C TYR A 73 14.84 -42.60 -10.95
N GLU A 74 14.11 -42.28 -9.89
CA GLU A 74 12.70 -42.64 -9.71
C GLU A 74 11.83 -41.40 -9.85
N HIS A 75 10.62 -41.59 -10.37
CA HIS A 75 9.62 -40.55 -10.51
C HIS A 75 8.25 -41.03 -10.05
N VAL A 76 7.49 -40.14 -9.44
CA VAL A 76 6.17 -40.41 -8.91
C VAL A 76 5.16 -39.43 -9.49
N PHE A 77 4.12 -39.97 -10.10
CA PHE A 77 2.93 -39.24 -10.53
C PHE A 77 1.72 -39.80 -9.79
N GLU A 78 1.21 -39.04 -8.83
CA GLU A 78 0.09 -39.40 -7.97
C GLU A 78 -1.18 -38.65 -8.35
N MET A 79 -2.29 -39.37 -8.32
CA MET A 79 -3.63 -38.88 -8.62
C MET A 79 -4.51 -39.13 -7.39
N THR A 80 -5.13 -38.09 -6.86
CA THR A 80 -6.00 -38.16 -5.69
C THR A 80 -7.38 -37.61 -6.01
N TRP A 81 -8.43 -38.35 -5.65
CA TRP A 81 -9.83 -37.96 -5.80
C TRP A 81 -10.47 -37.80 -4.42
N GLU A 82 -11.48 -36.92 -4.33
CA GLU A 82 -12.22 -36.66 -3.08
C GLU A 82 -12.95 -37.89 -2.54
N ARG A 83 -13.31 -38.83 -3.41
CA ARG A 83 -13.91 -40.12 -3.06
C ARG A 83 -13.21 -41.26 -3.78
N ALA A 84 -13.34 -42.46 -3.25
CA ALA A 84 -12.81 -43.63 -3.92
C ALA A 84 -13.67 -44.02 -5.12
N HIS A 85 -13.03 -44.24 -6.27
CA HIS A 85 -13.67 -44.69 -7.50
C HIS A 85 -13.39 -46.18 -7.72
N PRO A 86 -14.34 -46.96 -8.28
CA PRO A 86 -14.10 -48.35 -8.66
C PRO A 86 -13.30 -48.36 -9.96
N VAL A 87 -11.98 -48.18 -9.89
CA VAL A 87 -11.10 -48.16 -11.06
C VAL A 87 -10.85 -49.57 -11.53
N ASP A 88 -11.05 -49.85 -12.82
CA ASP A 88 -10.81 -51.16 -13.43
C ASP A 88 -9.85 -51.11 -14.62
N ARG A 89 -9.53 -49.91 -15.11
CA ARG A 89 -8.65 -49.75 -16.26
C ARG A 89 -7.90 -48.41 -16.24
N VAL A 90 -6.62 -48.44 -16.59
CA VAL A 90 -5.75 -47.26 -16.73
C VAL A 90 -4.97 -47.37 -18.03
N LYS A 91 -4.94 -46.30 -18.82
CA LYS A 91 -4.12 -46.20 -20.03
C LYS A 91 -3.00 -45.20 -19.81
N VAL A 92 -1.76 -45.59 -20.10
CA VAL A 92 -0.57 -44.74 -19.95
C VAL A 92 0.13 -44.58 -21.29
N TRP A 93 0.51 -43.36 -21.66
CA TRP A 93 1.25 -43.09 -22.88
C TRP A 93 2.43 -42.13 -22.64
N SER A 94 3.62 -42.54 -23.08
CA SER A 94 4.87 -41.78 -22.93
C SER A 94 5.58 -41.47 -24.27
N GLY A 95 4.86 -41.58 -25.40
CA GLY A 95 5.38 -41.39 -26.75
C GLY A 95 5.65 -39.94 -27.18
N ASN A 96 6.29 -39.74 -28.34
CA ASN A 96 6.54 -38.41 -28.92
C ASN A 96 5.63 -38.13 -30.12
N VAL A 97 5.12 -36.90 -30.25
CA VAL A 97 4.41 -36.42 -31.45
C VAL A 97 5.38 -35.61 -32.31
N GLY A 98 6.02 -36.25 -33.29
CA GLY A 98 6.91 -35.57 -34.25
C GLY A 98 7.90 -36.52 -34.94
N THR A 99 8.28 -36.21 -36.20
CA THR A 99 9.16 -37.04 -37.02
C THR A 99 10.60 -37.02 -36.51
N GLY A 100 10.96 -38.03 -35.72
CA GLY A 100 12.32 -38.28 -35.26
C GLY A 100 12.31 -39.16 -34.02
N ALA A 101 12.62 -40.44 -34.20
CA ALA A 101 12.79 -41.38 -33.10
C ALA A 101 13.83 -40.81 -32.13
N SER A 102 13.41 -40.47 -30.92
CA SER A 102 14.29 -40.04 -29.85
C SER A 102 13.94 -40.83 -28.60
N SER A 103 14.98 -41.28 -27.91
CA SER A 103 15.05 -42.33 -26.88
C SER A 103 14.36 -42.01 -25.53
N TRP A 104 13.24 -41.30 -25.54
CA TRP A 104 12.64 -40.64 -24.36
C TRP A 104 11.30 -41.24 -23.93
N HIS A 105 11.24 -42.55 -23.73
CA HIS A 105 10.02 -43.29 -23.34
C HIS A 105 10.20 -43.97 -21.98
N ILE A 106 9.15 -43.98 -21.17
CA ILE A 106 9.13 -44.63 -19.84
C ILE A 106 9.28 -46.13 -20.05
N ARG A 107 10.39 -46.69 -19.56
CA ARG A 107 10.76 -48.10 -19.77
C ARG A 107 10.16 -49.03 -18.74
N ASP A 108 10.35 -48.71 -17.45
CA ASP A 108 9.84 -49.52 -16.33
C ASP A 108 9.01 -48.64 -15.39
N PHE A 109 7.80 -49.08 -15.06
CA PHE A 109 6.93 -48.44 -14.09
C PHE A 109 5.96 -49.42 -13.42
N THR A 110 5.50 -49.08 -12.23
CA THR A 110 4.36 -49.73 -11.58
C THR A 110 3.17 -48.79 -11.50
N LEU A 111 1.97 -49.35 -11.57
CA LEU A 111 0.72 -48.69 -11.23
C LEU A 111 0.29 -49.23 -9.86
N ASP A 112 0.19 -48.35 -8.88
CA ASP A 112 -0.18 -48.70 -7.51
C ASP A 112 -1.46 -47.96 -7.09
N TYR A 113 -2.22 -48.55 -6.15
CA TYR A 113 -3.30 -47.86 -5.44
C TYR A 113 -3.05 -47.83 -3.94
N TRP A 114 -3.58 -46.80 -3.29
CA TRP A 114 -3.54 -46.69 -1.84
C TRP A 114 -4.71 -47.44 -1.22
N ASN A 115 -4.44 -48.42 -0.36
CA ASN A 115 -5.50 -49.17 0.33
C ASN A 115 -5.94 -48.56 1.67
N GLY A 116 -5.42 -47.38 2.03
CA GLY A 116 -5.64 -46.73 3.32
C GLY A 116 -4.42 -46.76 4.24
N SER A 117 -3.49 -47.70 4.05
CA SER A 117 -2.28 -47.84 4.88
C SER A 117 -0.98 -48.06 4.12
N THR A 118 -1.05 -48.63 2.92
CA THR A 118 0.13 -48.93 2.10
C THR A 118 -0.23 -48.90 0.62
N TRP A 119 0.80 -48.74 -0.22
CA TRP A 119 0.67 -48.82 -1.67
C TRP A 119 0.67 -50.27 -2.11
N ILE A 120 -0.32 -50.64 -2.92
CA ILE A 120 -0.47 -51.99 -3.48
C ILE A 120 -0.35 -51.89 -4.99
N THR A 121 0.59 -52.64 -5.58
CA THR A 121 0.80 -52.68 -7.03
C THR A 121 -0.34 -53.43 -7.72
N LEU A 122 -1.00 -52.73 -8.65
CA LEU A 122 -2.03 -53.25 -9.54
C LEU A 122 -1.42 -53.89 -10.79
N ALA A 123 -0.39 -53.24 -11.34
CA ALA A 123 0.30 -53.68 -12.54
C ALA A 123 1.76 -53.22 -12.53
N ALA A 124 2.63 -54.01 -13.15
CA ALA A 124 4.02 -53.66 -13.39
C ALA A 124 4.32 -53.83 -14.88
N VAL A 125 4.97 -52.83 -15.46
CA VAL A 125 5.40 -52.83 -16.87
C VAL A 125 6.92 -52.70 -16.87
N THR A 126 7.59 -53.63 -17.55
CA THR A 126 9.05 -53.67 -17.69
C THR A 126 9.42 -53.80 -19.16
N ASP A 127 10.53 -53.18 -19.57
CA ASP A 127 10.99 -53.16 -20.96
C ASP A 127 9.90 -52.69 -21.94
N ASN A 128 9.17 -51.63 -21.56
CA ASN A 128 8.13 -51.03 -22.37
C ASN A 128 8.68 -50.52 -23.71
N ASP A 129 8.18 -51.10 -24.81
CA ASP A 129 8.53 -50.75 -26.20
C ASP A 129 7.29 -50.35 -27.02
N LYS A 130 6.12 -50.21 -26.37
CA LYS A 130 4.86 -49.82 -27.02
C LYS A 130 4.79 -48.34 -27.39
N ASP A 131 5.70 -47.52 -26.89
CA ASP A 131 5.60 -46.06 -26.94
C ASP A 131 6.37 -45.41 -28.10
N ASN A 132 6.94 -46.23 -29.00
CA ASN A 132 7.70 -45.76 -30.18
C ASN A 132 6.83 -45.21 -31.32
N ASN A 133 5.50 -45.38 -31.26
CA ASN A 133 4.53 -44.88 -32.26
C ASN A 133 3.44 -44.01 -31.61
N ALA A 134 2.93 -43.03 -32.35
CA ALA A 134 1.84 -42.18 -31.88
C ALA A 134 0.53 -42.99 -31.72
N GLY A 135 -0.06 -42.95 -30.51
CA GLY A 135 -1.37 -43.54 -30.22
C GLY A 135 -1.38 -44.98 -29.69
N GLU A 136 -0.23 -45.58 -29.40
CA GLU A 136 -0.13 -46.89 -28.74
C GLU A 136 -0.01 -46.70 -27.22
N TYR A 137 -1.09 -46.99 -26.48
CA TYR A 137 -1.12 -46.88 -25.02
C TYR A 137 -0.72 -48.20 -24.35
N ASN A 138 -0.10 -48.10 -23.18
CA ASN A 138 -0.09 -49.16 -22.18
C ASN A 138 -1.48 -49.22 -21.54
N ASP A 139 -2.34 -50.08 -22.08
CA ASP A 139 -3.71 -50.32 -21.59
C ASP A 139 -3.71 -51.41 -20.51
N LEU A 140 -3.83 -50.99 -19.26
CA LEU A 140 -3.76 -51.82 -18.06
C LEU A 140 -5.18 -52.04 -17.54
N SER A 141 -5.72 -53.24 -17.72
CA SER A 141 -7.01 -53.64 -17.17
C SER A 141 -6.82 -54.62 -16.01
N PHE A 142 -7.59 -54.46 -14.94
CA PHE A 142 -7.50 -55.25 -13.72
C PHE A 142 -8.88 -55.42 -13.06
N SER A 143 -8.98 -56.29 -12.05
CA SER A 143 -10.22 -56.40 -11.28
C SER A 143 -10.53 -55.06 -10.60
N PRO A 144 -11.77 -54.55 -10.63
CA PRO A 144 -12.10 -53.23 -10.10
C PRO A 144 -11.60 -53.05 -8.67
N VAL A 145 -10.83 -51.99 -8.43
CA VAL A 145 -10.37 -51.59 -7.10
C VAL A 145 -11.00 -50.26 -6.72
N THR A 146 -11.50 -50.18 -5.49
CA THR A 146 -12.01 -48.92 -4.95
C THR A 146 -10.84 -48.09 -4.45
N ALA A 147 -10.41 -47.11 -5.23
CA ALA A 147 -9.23 -46.29 -4.96
C ALA A 147 -9.58 -44.81 -4.98
N SER A 148 -9.22 -44.08 -3.91
CA SER A 148 -9.21 -42.61 -3.88
C SER A 148 -7.85 -42.04 -4.24
N ARG A 149 -6.81 -42.90 -4.33
CA ARG A 149 -5.47 -42.52 -4.76
C ARG A 149 -4.86 -43.58 -5.65
N LEU A 150 -4.28 -43.14 -6.76
CA LEU A 150 -3.46 -43.95 -7.66
C LEU A 150 -2.09 -43.33 -7.83
N ARG A 151 -1.10 -44.16 -8.10
CA ARG A 151 0.28 -43.74 -8.33
C ARG A 151 0.89 -44.47 -9.51
N LEU A 152 1.47 -43.71 -10.42
CA LEU A 152 2.43 -44.21 -11.39
C LEU A 152 3.84 -44.02 -10.81
N HIS A 153 4.49 -45.13 -10.43
CA HIS A 153 5.86 -45.11 -9.91
C HIS A 153 6.81 -45.59 -11.00
N ILE A 154 7.54 -44.65 -11.57
CA ILE A 154 8.47 -44.87 -12.68
C ILE A 154 9.83 -45.18 -12.09
N THR A 155 10.36 -46.35 -12.42
CA THR A 155 11.64 -46.87 -11.88
C THR A 155 12.74 -46.88 -12.93
N LYS A 156 12.40 -46.82 -14.24
CA LYS A 156 13.35 -46.52 -15.32
C LYS A 156 12.72 -45.60 -16.36
N PRO A 157 13.07 -44.30 -16.38
CA PRO A 157 12.46 -43.32 -17.28
C PRO A 157 12.99 -43.38 -18.72
N SER A 158 14.08 -44.10 -19.01
CA SER A 158 14.71 -44.14 -20.34
C SER A 158 15.49 -45.46 -20.60
N TRP A 159 15.82 -45.73 -21.88
CA TRP A 159 16.59 -46.92 -22.31
C TRP A 159 18.11 -46.82 -22.07
N GLY A 160 18.63 -45.67 -21.63
CA GLY A 160 20.05 -45.47 -21.30
C GLY A 160 20.96 -45.57 -22.52
N GLY A 161 21.26 -44.44 -23.17
CA GLY A 161 22.12 -44.49 -24.37
C GLY A 161 22.80 -43.20 -24.83
N TYR A 162 22.41 -42.01 -24.35
CA TYR A 162 22.95 -40.76 -24.92
C TYR A 162 23.61 -39.78 -23.93
N ASN A 163 23.24 -39.76 -22.64
CA ASN A 163 23.94 -39.04 -21.56
C ASN A 163 23.37 -39.43 -20.18
N ALA A 164 24.18 -39.48 -19.12
CA ALA A 164 23.73 -39.84 -17.77
C ALA A 164 22.84 -38.79 -17.07
N ALA A 165 22.79 -37.55 -17.59
CA ALA A 165 21.94 -36.47 -17.07
C ALA A 165 20.46 -36.63 -17.45
N ASP A 166 20.22 -37.43 -18.49
CA ASP A 166 18.95 -37.57 -19.19
C ASP A 166 18.09 -38.73 -18.64
N ASP A 167 18.71 -39.68 -17.91
CA ASP A 167 18.04 -40.76 -17.17
C ASP A 167 17.36 -40.28 -15.87
N ARG A 168 17.31 -38.96 -15.65
CA ARG A 168 16.67 -38.29 -14.49
C ARG A 168 15.42 -37.49 -14.88
N ILE A 169 14.92 -37.70 -16.09
CA ILE A 169 13.78 -36.98 -16.67
C ILE A 169 12.78 -38.02 -17.16
N ALA A 170 11.60 -38.05 -16.57
CA ALA A 170 10.44 -38.79 -17.10
C ALA A 170 9.53 -37.86 -17.89
N ARG A 171 8.92 -38.40 -18.95
CA ARG A 171 7.93 -37.69 -19.76
C ARG A 171 6.68 -38.54 -19.84
N LEU A 172 5.57 -38.00 -19.36
CA LEU A 172 4.25 -38.62 -19.48
C LEU A 172 3.42 -37.74 -20.42
N ALA A 173 3.01 -38.31 -21.54
CA ALA A 173 2.24 -37.59 -22.54
C ALA A 173 0.74 -37.61 -22.21
N GLU A 174 0.20 -38.78 -21.85
CA GLU A 174 -1.20 -38.91 -21.45
C GLU A 174 -1.39 -40.06 -20.46
N ILE A 175 -2.27 -39.88 -19.47
CA ILE A 175 -2.80 -40.92 -18.59
C ILE A 175 -4.32 -40.80 -18.47
N GLU A 176 -5.00 -41.90 -18.77
CA GLU A 176 -6.46 -42.02 -18.67
C GLU A 176 -6.81 -43.06 -17.61
N VAL A 177 -7.79 -42.76 -16.75
CA VAL A 177 -8.24 -43.65 -15.66
C VAL A 177 -9.72 -43.87 -15.83
N TYR A 178 -10.15 -45.12 -15.96
CA TYR A 178 -11.54 -45.48 -16.19
C TYR A 178 -12.12 -46.16 -14.94
N ALA A 179 -13.30 -45.69 -14.53
CA ALA A 179 -14.08 -46.32 -13.50
C ALA A 179 -15.05 -47.35 -14.10
N ALA A 180 -15.15 -48.52 -13.47
CA ALA A 180 -16.13 -49.54 -13.77
C ALA A 180 -17.54 -48.95 -13.61
N VAL A 181 -18.38 -49.13 -14.62
CA VAL A 181 -19.80 -48.77 -14.53
C VAL A 181 -20.45 -49.63 -13.46
N GLN A 182 -20.80 -49.04 -12.31
CA GLN A 182 -21.71 -49.68 -11.38
C GLN A 182 -23.09 -49.76 -12.04
N ASN A 183 -23.42 -50.93 -12.60
CA ASN A 183 -24.77 -51.25 -13.03
C ASN A 183 -25.71 -51.24 -11.81
N GLY A 184 -26.44 -50.14 -11.63
CA GLY A 184 -27.42 -49.95 -10.57
C GLY A 184 -28.47 -48.90 -10.95
N SER A 185 -29.27 -49.18 -11.97
CA SER A 185 -30.67 -48.76 -12.28
C SER A 185 -31.22 -47.35 -12.00
N ASP A 186 -30.49 -46.45 -11.36
CA ASP A 186 -31.03 -45.14 -11.00
C ASP A 186 -31.02 -44.22 -12.22
N THR A 187 -32.22 -43.93 -12.71
CA THR A 187 -32.49 -43.04 -13.85
C THR A 187 -33.37 -41.87 -13.44
N THR A 188 -33.66 -41.74 -12.14
CA THR A 188 -34.60 -40.75 -11.63
C THR A 188 -33.82 -39.57 -11.08
N PRO A 189 -33.88 -38.38 -11.70
CA PRO A 189 -33.21 -37.21 -11.15
C PRO A 189 -33.77 -36.79 -9.78
N PRO A 190 -32.96 -36.16 -8.91
CA PRO A 190 -33.46 -35.51 -7.71
C PRO A 190 -34.50 -34.43 -8.01
N GLN A 191 -35.27 -34.04 -7.00
CA GLN A 191 -36.16 -32.89 -7.10
C GLN A 191 -35.35 -31.61 -7.32
N GLU A 192 -36.02 -30.61 -7.90
CA GLU A 192 -35.43 -29.28 -8.08
C GLU A 192 -34.98 -28.67 -6.75
N ALA A 193 -33.99 -27.78 -6.82
CA ALA A 193 -33.53 -27.04 -5.66
C ALA A 193 -34.69 -26.24 -5.05
N GLY A 194 -34.83 -26.30 -3.72
CA GLY A 194 -35.89 -25.61 -2.98
C GLY A 194 -35.62 -24.11 -2.85
N SER A 195 -36.66 -23.29 -2.83
CA SER A 195 -36.58 -21.83 -2.62
C SER A 195 -35.43 -21.12 -3.35
N PRO A 196 -35.20 -21.37 -4.65
CA PRO A 196 -34.04 -20.81 -5.33
C PRO A 196 -34.21 -19.31 -5.53
N GLU A 197 -33.17 -18.53 -5.20
CA GLU A 197 -33.15 -17.08 -5.22
C GLU A 197 -31.84 -16.58 -5.83
N ALA A 198 -31.88 -15.48 -6.60
CA ALA A 198 -30.69 -14.75 -7.02
C ALA A 198 -30.71 -13.34 -6.43
N VAL A 199 -29.78 -13.07 -5.53
CA VAL A 199 -29.58 -11.77 -4.88
C VAL A 199 -28.50 -11.00 -5.64
N ALA A 200 -28.82 -9.81 -6.13
CA ALA A 200 -27.86 -8.95 -6.79
C ALA A 200 -26.91 -8.28 -5.79
N GLY A 201 -25.63 -8.17 -6.15
CA GLY A 201 -24.66 -7.33 -5.48
C GLY A 201 -23.75 -6.62 -6.49
N SER A 202 -22.87 -5.75 -6.01
CA SER A 202 -21.96 -5.03 -6.92
C SER A 202 -20.96 -5.97 -7.55
N GLY A 203 -20.96 -6.02 -8.89
CA GLY A 203 -20.11 -6.90 -9.68
C GLY A 203 -20.44 -8.39 -9.53
N GLN A 204 -21.57 -8.72 -8.88
CA GLN A 204 -21.86 -10.06 -8.40
C GLN A 204 -23.32 -10.47 -8.37
N LEU A 205 -23.56 -11.78 -8.38
CA LEU A 205 -24.83 -12.37 -7.96
C LEU A 205 -24.57 -13.44 -6.90
N THR A 206 -25.42 -13.48 -5.87
CA THR A 206 -25.45 -14.56 -4.89
C THR A 206 -26.69 -15.41 -5.15
N LEU A 207 -26.49 -16.63 -5.64
CA LEU A 207 -27.53 -17.64 -5.81
C LEU A 207 -27.71 -18.38 -4.48
N ARG A 208 -28.94 -18.54 -4.02
CA ARG A 208 -29.30 -19.29 -2.80
C ARG A 208 -30.34 -20.33 -3.16
N TRP A 209 -30.35 -21.45 -2.45
CA TRP A 209 -31.38 -22.48 -2.56
C TRP A 209 -31.45 -23.28 -1.26
N SER A 210 -32.33 -24.25 -1.19
CA SER A 210 -32.32 -25.32 -0.19
C SER A 210 -32.14 -26.65 -0.90
N ASP A 211 -31.32 -27.52 -0.34
CA ASP A 211 -31.06 -28.83 -0.91
C ASP A 211 -32.35 -29.66 -0.91
N PRO A 212 -32.62 -30.41 -2.00
CA PRO A 212 -33.82 -31.23 -2.07
C PRO A 212 -33.71 -32.39 -1.05
N PRO A 213 -34.85 -32.87 -0.53
CA PRO A 213 -34.87 -33.90 0.51
C PRO A 213 -34.49 -35.30 -0.02
N ASP A 214 -34.24 -35.43 -1.33
CA ASP A 214 -33.93 -36.71 -1.96
C ASP A 214 -32.68 -37.35 -1.33
N PRO A 215 -32.75 -38.62 -0.86
CA PRO A 215 -31.65 -39.27 -0.16
C PRO A 215 -30.35 -39.37 -0.97
N ASP A 216 -30.49 -39.49 -2.30
CA ASP A 216 -29.43 -39.65 -3.29
C ASP A 216 -28.96 -38.31 -3.91
N PHE A 217 -29.58 -37.18 -3.54
CA PHE A 217 -29.09 -35.86 -3.94
C PHE A 217 -27.63 -35.68 -3.54
N HIS A 218 -26.82 -35.21 -4.48
CA HIS A 218 -25.37 -35.14 -4.38
C HIS A 218 -24.80 -33.73 -4.54
N GLN A 219 -25.29 -32.95 -5.51
CA GLN A 219 -24.75 -31.62 -5.83
C GLN A 219 -25.71 -30.79 -6.69
N VAL A 220 -25.50 -29.47 -6.74
CA VAL A 220 -26.17 -28.55 -7.68
C VAL A 220 -25.20 -28.15 -8.79
N ARG A 221 -25.64 -28.26 -10.03
CA ARG A 221 -24.96 -27.74 -11.23
C ARG A 221 -25.58 -26.40 -11.62
N ILE A 222 -24.74 -25.39 -11.79
CA ILE A 222 -25.11 -24.04 -12.19
C ILE A 222 -24.54 -23.78 -13.58
N THR A 223 -25.40 -23.44 -14.54
CA THR A 223 -24.99 -23.07 -15.90
C THR A 223 -25.51 -21.68 -16.25
N GLN A 224 -24.65 -20.82 -16.78
CA GLN A 224 -25.07 -19.53 -17.34
C GLN A 224 -25.71 -19.75 -18.72
N GLU A 225 -26.94 -19.30 -18.91
CA GLU A 225 -27.59 -19.40 -20.22
C GLU A 225 -27.00 -18.38 -21.20
N GLY A 226 -26.68 -18.83 -22.42
CA GLY A 226 -26.09 -17.99 -23.47
C GLY A 226 -24.57 -17.82 -23.41
N SER A 227 -23.90 -18.47 -22.46
CA SER A 227 -22.43 -18.53 -22.36
C SER A 227 -21.91 -19.92 -22.71
N VAL A 228 -20.67 -19.99 -23.22
CA VAL A 228 -19.90 -21.24 -23.44
C VAL A 228 -18.99 -21.58 -22.25
N THR A 229 -19.13 -20.88 -21.12
CA THR A 229 -18.39 -21.16 -19.88
C THR A 229 -18.77 -22.49 -19.26
N GLU A 230 -17.81 -23.13 -18.60
CA GLU A 230 -18.02 -24.40 -17.88
C GLU A 230 -19.10 -24.28 -16.79
N ALA A 231 -19.77 -25.40 -16.53
CA ALA A 231 -20.77 -25.47 -15.47
C ALA A 231 -20.09 -25.47 -14.10
N VAL A 232 -20.64 -24.72 -13.16
CA VAL A 232 -20.16 -24.69 -11.78
C VAL A 232 -20.93 -25.73 -10.97
N TYR A 233 -20.23 -26.61 -10.27
CA TYR A 233 -20.84 -27.63 -9.41
C TYR A 233 -20.67 -27.23 -7.95
N VAL A 234 -21.73 -27.39 -7.15
CA VAL A 234 -21.79 -27.03 -5.74
C VAL A 234 -22.24 -28.24 -4.94
N SER A 235 -21.40 -28.72 -4.04
CA SER A 235 -21.63 -29.94 -3.27
C SER A 235 -22.84 -29.83 -2.33
N LYS A 236 -23.51 -30.95 -2.07
CA LYS A 236 -24.56 -31.07 -1.03
C LYS A 236 -24.09 -30.46 0.30
N GLY A 237 -24.99 -29.73 0.95
CA GLY A 237 -24.77 -28.99 2.20
C GLY A 237 -24.29 -27.56 1.97
N VAL A 238 -23.94 -27.17 0.73
CA VAL A 238 -23.62 -25.80 0.36
C VAL A 238 -24.80 -25.22 -0.43
N GLU A 239 -25.63 -24.45 0.26
CA GLU A 239 -26.91 -23.93 -0.23
C GLU A 239 -26.81 -22.50 -0.81
N VAL A 240 -25.59 -22.04 -1.11
CA VAL A 240 -25.31 -20.70 -1.61
C VAL A 240 -24.10 -20.67 -2.54
N ARG A 241 -24.19 -19.89 -3.62
CA ARG A 241 -23.09 -19.65 -4.56
C ARG A 241 -22.99 -18.18 -4.96
N VAL A 242 -21.85 -17.55 -4.72
CA VAL A 242 -21.53 -16.21 -5.23
C VAL A 242 -20.85 -16.33 -6.61
N LEU A 243 -21.27 -15.52 -7.58
CA LEU A 243 -20.80 -15.52 -8.96
C LEU A 243 -20.11 -14.19 -9.33
N PRO A 244 -18.76 -14.17 -9.43
CA PRO A 244 -17.92 -12.99 -9.73
C PRO A 244 -17.82 -12.55 -11.17
N GLY A 245 -17.24 -11.36 -11.31
CA GLY A 245 -16.81 -10.80 -12.59
C GLY A 245 -17.97 -10.36 -13.46
N LEU A 246 -19.14 -10.16 -12.85
CA LEU A 246 -20.33 -9.75 -13.58
C LEU A 246 -20.33 -8.23 -13.75
N THR A 247 -20.80 -7.76 -14.89
CA THR A 247 -20.88 -6.34 -15.19
C THR A 247 -22.16 -5.77 -14.60
N ASN A 248 -22.02 -4.75 -13.74
CA ASN A 248 -23.16 -4.03 -13.20
C ASN A 248 -24.05 -3.47 -14.32
N GLY A 249 -25.38 -3.54 -14.14
CA GLY A 249 -26.39 -3.16 -15.13
C GLY A 249 -26.64 -4.19 -16.23
N SER A 250 -25.88 -5.28 -16.31
CA SER A 250 -26.12 -6.37 -17.27
C SER A 250 -26.94 -7.49 -16.64
N THR A 251 -28.03 -7.93 -17.28
CA THR A 251 -28.86 -9.02 -16.75
C THR A 251 -28.25 -10.38 -17.08
N TYR A 252 -28.10 -11.23 -16.06
CA TYR A 252 -27.59 -12.60 -16.20
C TYR A 252 -28.68 -13.61 -15.84
N THR A 253 -28.70 -14.74 -16.56
CA THR A 253 -29.62 -15.85 -16.29
C THR A 253 -28.83 -17.13 -16.06
N PHE A 254 -29.09 -17.78 -14.93
CA PHE A 254 -28.48 -19.05 -14.53
C PHE A 254 -29.54 -20.13 -14.42
N ARG A 255 -29.16 -21.37 -14.70
CA ARG A 255 -29.96 -22.57 -14.46
C ARG A 255 -29.29 -23.41 -13.38
N LEU A 256 -30.04 -23.74 -12.33
CA LEU A 256 -29.64 -24.61 -11.23
C LEU A 256 -30.27 -25.98 -11.44
N GLN A 257 -29.47 -27.02 -11.66
CA GLN A 257 -29.94 -28.40 -11.75
C GLN A 257 -29.41 -29.18 -10.57
N THR A 258 -30.26 -29.89 -9.83
CA THR A 258 -29.80 -30.84 -8.81
C THR A 258 -29.36 -32.13 -9.50
N ALA A 259 -28.36 -32.79 -8.93
CA ALA A 259 -27.80 -34.02 -9.46
C ALA A 259 -27.63 -35.06 -8.36
N ASP A 260 -27.87 -36.32 -8.70
CA ASP A 260 -27.63 -37.46 -7.81
C ASP A 260 -26.22 -38.05 -7.99
N THR A 261 -25.94 -39.11 -7.23
CA THR A 261 -24.68 -39.86 -7.33
C THR A 261 -24.56 -40.74 -8.58
N ALA A 262 -25.67 -41.00 -9.28
CA ALA A 262 -25.75 -41.76 -10.53
C ALA A 262 -25.56 -40.90 -11.80
N GLY A 263 -25.56 -39.57 -11.65
CA GLY A 263 -25.36 -38.60 -12.72
C GLY A 263 -26.66 -38.12 -13.41
N ASN A 264 -27.83 -38.38 -12.83
CA ASN A 264 -29.08 -37.82 -13.34
C ASN A 264 -29.23 -36.37 -12.89
N PHE A 265 -29.77 -35.50 -13.76
CA PHE A 265 -29.96 -34.07 -13.50
C PHE A 265 -31.44 -33.69 -13.55
N SER A 266 -31.88 -32.84 -12.63
CA SER A 266 -33.21 -32.24 -12.68
C SER A 266 -33.40 -31.36 -13.93
N GLY A 267 -34.64 -30.92 -14.21
CA GLY A 267 -34.94 -30.03 -15.32
C GLY A 267 -34.29 -28.64 -15.18
N GLY A 268 -34.09 -28.23 -13.93
CA GLY A 268 -33.37 -27.06 -13.48
C GLY A 268 -34.24 -25.83 -13.33
N VAL A 269 -33.97 -25.04 -12.29
CA VAL A 269 -34.65 -23.76 -12.05
C VAL A 269 -33.85 -22.61 -12.63
N ARG A 270 -34.53 -21.72 -13.36
CA ARG A 270 -33.93 -20.50 -13.90
C ARG A 270 -34.00 -19.37 -12.90
N LEU A 271 -32.85 -18.75 -12.66
CA LEU A 271 -32.70 -17.55 -11.86
C LEU A 271 -32.15 -16.44 -12.74
N THR A 272 -32.79 -15.27 -12.70
CA THR A 272 -32.37 -14.09 -13.46
C THR A 272 -32.18 -12.93 -12.49
N ALA A 273 -31.02 -12.29 -12.56
CA ALA A 273 -30.75 -11.09 -11.78
C ALA A 273 -29.78 -10.17 -12.52
N THR A 274 -29.81 -8.88 -12.17
CA THR A 274 -28.93 -7.85 -12.72
C THR A 274 -28.04 -7.39 -11.56
N PRO A 275 -26.74 -7.75 -11.52
CA PRO A 275 -25.80 -7.10 -10.63
C PRO A 275 -25.95 -5.60 -10.79
N SER A 276 -26.02 -4.91 -9.68
CA SER A 276 -25.97 -3.46 -9.65
C SER A 276 -24.98 -3.10 -8.56
N GLU A 277 -24.29 -1.98 -8.74
CA GLU A 277 -23.85 -1.27 -7.55
C GLU A 277 -25.10 -1.11 -6.70
N GLU A 278 -25.08 -1.54 -5.45
CA GLU A 278 -26.21 -1.40 -4.55
C GLU A 278 -26.36 0.08 -4.17
N LEU A 279 -26.48 0.96 -5.16
CA LEU A 279 -26.88 2.33 -5.01
C LEU A 279 -28.33 2.27 -4.52
N PRO A 280 -28.72 2.96 -3.42
CA PRO A 280 -30.04 3.57 -3.47
C PRO A 280 -30.07 4.32 -4.80
N ASP A 281 -31.03 3.98 -5.68
CA ASP A 281 -31.13 4.47 -7.07
C ASP A 281 -30.44 5.83 -7.19
N PRO A 282 -29.47 6.02 -8.13
CA PRO A 282 -28.86 7.32 -8.32
C PRO A 282 -30.00 8.33 -8.36
N ALA A 283 -29.92 9.32 -7.46
CA ALA A 283 -30.99 10.30 -7.37
C ALA A 283 -31.16 10.86 -8.78
N PRO A 284 -32.39 11.08 -9.29
CA PRO A 284 -32.54 11.73 -10.58
C PRO A 284 -31.67 12.98 -10.56
N GLY A 285 -30.68 13.03 -11.44
CA GLY A 285 -29.56 13.96 -11.35
C GLY A 285 -30.03 15.39 -11.09
N LEU A 286 -29.21 16.17 -10.40
CA LEU A 286 -29.59 17.49 -9.89
C LEU A 286 -30.17 18.39 -11.02
N ALA A 287 -31.50 18.54 -11.04
CA ALA A 287 -32.19 19.06 -12.22
C ALA A 287 -32.08 20.58 -12.39
N ARG A 288 -31.81 21.32 -11.32
CA ARG A 288 -31.79 22.79 -11.29
C ARG A 288 -30.71 23.36 -10.40
N PHE A 289 -30.31 24.61 -10.64
CA PHE A 289 -29.46 25.38 -9.74
C PHE A 289 -30.24 25.76 -8.47
N ILE A 290 -29.53 25.82 -7.34
CA ILE A 290 -30.08 26.42 -6.11
C ILE A 290 -30.07 27.94 -6.29
N THR A 291 -31.16 28.58 -5.94
CA THR A 291 -31.32 30.04 -6.03
C THR A 291 -31.53 30.65 -4.66
N ARG A 292 -31.49 31.98 -4.57
CA ARG A 292 -31.77 32.71 -3.34
C ARG A 292 -32.94 33.67 -3.54
N SER A 293 -33.84 33.71 -2.55
CA SER A 293 -34.84 34.76 -2.42
C SER A 293 -34.80 35.33 -1.01
N GLY A 294 -34.37 36.60 -0.88
CA GLY A 294 -34.15 37.21 0.44
C GLY A 294 -33.15 36.38 1.25
N ASP A 295 -33.54 35.97 2.45
CA ASP A 295 -32.67 35.18 3.33
C ASP A 295 -32.84 33.66 3.20
N ARG A 296 -33.45 33.18 2.12
CA ARG A 296 -33.75 31.76 1.90
C ARG A 296 -33.05 31.23 0.65
N LEU A 297 -32.49 30.04 0.77
CA LEU A 297 -32.11 29.21 -0.37
C LEU A 297 -33.32 28.42 -0.88
N LEU A 298 -33.43 28.26 -2.20
CA LEU A 298 -34.54 27.62 -2.87
C LEU A 298 -34.05 26.61 -3.90
N ASP A 299 -34.63 25.41 -3.86
CA ASP A 299 -34.59 24.45 -4.97
C ASP A 299 -35.89 24.60 -5.75
N GLY A 300 -35.87 25.43 -6.81
CA GLY A 300 -37.08 25.84 -7.51
C GLY A 300 -37.88 26.81 -6.66
N THR A 301 -39.09 26.42 -6.24
CA THR A 301 -39.93 27.21 -5.31
C THR A 301 -39.80 26.76 -3.87
N GLU A 302 -39.22 25.58 -3.63
CA GLU A 302 -39.20 24.96 -2.31
C GLU A 302 -37.99 25.44 -1.50
N PRO A 303 -38.15 25.73 -0.19
CA PRO A 303 -37.03 26.02 0.69
C PRO A 303 -36.00 24.90 0.68
N PHE A 304 -34.76 25.24 0.35
CA PHE A 304 -33.62 24.33 0.41
C PHE A 304 -32.88 24.55 1.72
N ARG A 305 -32.95 23.58 2.64
CA ARG A 305 -32.27 23.64 3.94
C ARG A 305 -31.55 22.34 4.24
N PHE A 306 -30.41 22.43 4.95
CA PHE A 306 -29.55 21.27 5.18
C PHE A 306 -28.80 21.32 6.51
N ILE A 307 -28.57 20.15 7.12
CA ILE A 307 -27.53 19.92 8.12
C ILE A 307 -26.71 18.76 7.59
N SER A 308 -25.39 18.95 7.47
CA SER A 308 -24.51 18.01 6.76
C SER A 308 -23.06 18.13 7.22
N MET A 309 -22.09 17.65 6.43
CA MET A 309 -20.67 17.59 6.78
C MET A 309 -19.80 18.48 5.90
N ASN A 310 -18.69 18.98 6.46
CA ASN A 310 -17.51 19.31 5.69
C ASN A 310 -16.81 18.00 5.23
N GLY A 311 -16.27 18.02 4.01
CA GLY A 311 -15.54 16.90 3.39
C GLY A 311 -14.13 17.34 3.04
N SER A 312 -13.32 17.59 4.07
CA SER A 312 -12.03 18.27 3.91
C SER A 312 -10.98 17.48 3.13
N ASN A 313 -11.15 16.16 2.97
CA ASN A 313 -10.15 15.27 2.38
C ASN A 313 -10.57 14.64 1.04
N LEU A 314 -11.61 15.15 0.39
CA LEU A 314 -12.15 14.54 -0.83
C LEU A 314 -11.22 14.60 -2.04
N THR A 315 -10.26 15.51 -2.09
CA THR A 315 -9.29 15.61 -3.20
C THR A 315 -7.85 15.34 -2.76
N TYR A 316 -7.60 15.21 -1.46
CA TYR A 316 -6.27 14.99 -0.91
C TYR A 316 -6.33 14.36 0.49
N ILE A 317 -5.34 13.53 0.79
CA ILE A 317 -5.15 12.87 2.07
C ILE A 317 -3.81 13.34 2.65
N PRO A 318 -3.79 14.06 3.79
CA PRO A 318 -2.56 14.64 4.33
C PRO A 318 -1.78 13.68 5.23
N SER A 319 -2.38 12.61 5.74
CA SER A 319 -1.79 11.73 6.75
C SER A 319 -2.16 10.26 6.48
N PRO A 320 -1.26 9.28 6.72
CA PRO A 320 0.12 9.45 7.25
C PRO A 320 1.08 10.05 6.23
N VAL A 321 0.82 9.85 4.94
CA VAL A 321 1.60 10.40 3.83
C VAL A 321 0.68 11.24 2.96
N TRP A 322 1.17 12.37 2.47
CA TRP A 322 0.36 13.15 1.56
C TRP A 322 0.15 12.44 0.22
N HIS A 323 -1.11 12.27 -0.19
CA HIS A 323 -1.47 11.74 -1.51
C HIS A 323 -2.83 12.26 -2.00
N ARG A 324 -3.19 11.94 -3.24
CA ARG A 324 -4.52 12.20 -3.83
C ARG A 324 -5.51 11.17 -3.29
N ALA A 325 -6.74 11.58 -3.00
CA ALA A 325 -7.80 10.67 -2.58
C ALA A 325 -8.20 9.73 -3.73
N ASP A 326 -8.42 8.46 -3.43
CA ASP A 326 -8.83 7.47 -4.42
C ASP A 326 -10.32 7.65 -4.80
N PRO A 327 -10.72 7.40 -6.07
CA PRO A 327 -12.12 7.47 -6.49
C PRO A 327 -13.09 6.67 -5.61
N TRP A 328 -12.67 5.51 -5.11
CA TRP A 328 -13.47 4.69 -4.21
C TRP A 328 -13.69 5.36 -2.85
N GLU A 329 -12.65 5.99 -2.29
CA GLU A 329 -12.72 6.70 -1.00
C GLU A 329 -13.65 7.92 -1.08
N GLN A 330 -13.61 8.63 -2.21
CA GLN A 330 -14.54 9.71 -2.50
C GLN A 330 -15.98 9.19 -2.50
N GLU A 331 -16.25 8.07 -3.18
CA GLU A 331 -17.58 7.49 -3.22
C GLU A 331 -18.07 7.04 -1.83
N ASP A 332 -17.22 6.40 -1.02
CA ASP A 332 -17.54 6.03 0.36
C ASP A 332 -17.96 7.24 1.21
N ALA A 333 -17.29 8.38 1.02
CA ALA A 333 -17.66 9.63 1.67
C ALA A 333 -19.05 10.14 1.22
N PHE A 334 -19.36 10.10 -0.07
CA PHE A 334 -20.68 10.51 -0.61
C PHE A 334 -21.79 9.58 -0.12
N LEU A 335 -21.53 8.27 -0.05
CA LEU A 335 -22.46 7.29 0.53
C LEU A 335 -22.72 7.57 2.00
N SER A 336 -21.66 7.85 2.77
CA SER A 336 -21.77 8.21 4.19
C SER A 336 -22.62 9.46 4.40
N ILE A 337 -22.39 10.51 3.61
CA ILE A 337 -23.20 11.74 3.65
C ILE A 337 -24.66 11.43 3.31
N ARG A 338 -24.92 10.65 2.25
CA ARG A 338 -26.29 10.31 1.82
C ARG A 338 -27.03 9.48 2.86
N GLN A 339 -26.40 8.47 3.46
CA GLN A 339 -27.01 7.62 4.49
C GLN A 339 -27.32 8.39 5.79
N MET A 340 -26.46 9.35 6.15
CA MET A 340 -26.73 10.28 7.24
C MET A 340 -27.90 11.23 6.91
N GLY A 341 -28.26 11.37 5.64
CA GLY A 341 -29.28 12.30 5.15
C GLY A 341 -28.73 13.67 4.75
N GLY A 342 -27.41 13.86 4.72
CA GLY A 342 -26.80 15.07 4.22
C GLY A 342 -27.11 15.31 2.73
N THR A 343 -27.26 16.57 2.33
CA THR A 343 -27.52 16.97 0.93
C THR A 343 -26.54 18.03 0.43
N VAL A 344 -25.57 18.43 1.26
CA VAL A 344 -24.53 19.39 0.91
C VAL A 344 -23.21 18.93 1.49
N VAL A 345 -22.12 19.04 0.75
CA VAL A 345 -20.77 18.90 1.27
C VAL A 345 -20.00 20.17 0.96
N ARG A 346 -19.28 20.69 1.95
CA ARG A 346 -18.33 21.78 1.73
C ARG A 346 -16.94 21.19 1.68
N LEU A 347 -16.22 21.43 0.59
CA LEU A 347 -14.80 21.05 0.49
C LEU A 347 -13.97 21.99 1.38
N TYR A 348 -12.72 21.62 1.66
CA TYR A 348 -11.84 22.54 2.38
C TYR A 348 -11.40 23.70 1.49
N THR A 349 -10.32 23.55 0.72
CA THR A 349 -9.87 24.54 -0.28
C THR A 349 -9.02 23.87 -1.36
N LEU A 350 -8.71 24.60 -2.44
CA LEU A 350 -7.72 24.14 -3.43
C LEU A 350 -6.31 24.21 -2.81
N THR A 351 -5.60 23.08 -2.85
CA THR A 351 -4.26 22.96 -2.24
C THR A 351 -3.20 23.70 -3.06
N ILE A 352 -2.29 24.41 -2.37
CA ILE A 352 -1.23 25.21 -2.97
C ILE A 352 0.13 24.66 -2.54
N LYS A 353 1.02 24.50 -3.51
CA LYS A 353 2.39 24.00 -3.31
C LYS A 353 3.13 24.79 -2.23
N GLY A 354 3.83 24.05 -1.35
CA GLY A 354 4.63 24.62 -0.26
C GLY A 354 3.88 24.79 1.07
N GLY A 355 2.67 24.23 1.21
CA GLY A 355 1.96 24.16 2.49
C GLY A 355 2.71 23.33 3.55
N THR A 356 2.33 23.50 4.82
CA THR A 356 3.05 22.89 5.96
C THR A 356 2.71 21.43 6.21
N ALA A 357 1.60 20.91 5.67
CA ALA A 357 1.26 19.50 5.76
C ALA A 357 2.21 18.65 4.91
N ASN A 358 3.04 17.82 5.57
CA ASN A 358 3.83 16.73 4.96
C ASN A 358 4.57 17.11 3.66
N GLY A 359 5.25 18.27 3.63
CA GLY A 359 6.26 18.62 2.62
C GLY A 359 5.77 18.87 1.19
N GLN A 360 4.59 19.48 1.02
CA GLN A 360 3.76 19.25 -0.16
C GLN A 360 4.26 19.67 -1.57
N SER A 361 4.38 18.67 -2.46
CA SER A 361 4.22 18.68 -3.93
C SER A 361 3.99 17.24 -4.41
N PRO A 362 3.01 16.94 -5.30
CA PRO A 362 2.17 17.89 -6.07
C PRO A 362 0.89 18.34 -5.35
N SER A 363 0.33 19.50 -5.75
CA SER A 363 -0.89 20.15 -5.23
C SER A 363 -1.74 20.73 -6.37
N HIS A 364 -3.00 21.16 -6.14
CA HIS A 364 -3.85 21.73 -7.21
C HIS A 364 -3.16 22.90 -7.92
N ILE A 365 -2.49 23.77 -7.15
CA ILE A 365 -1.81 24.96 -7.64
C ILE A 365 -0.30 24.81 -7.36
N ASN A 366 0.48 24.58 -8.41
CA ASN A 366 1.93 24.43 -8.34
C ASN A 366 2.70 25.75 -8.58
N GLY A 367 1.99 26.79 -9.03
CA GLY A 367 2.50 28.12 -9.31
C GLY A 367 1.41 28.99 -9.94
N LEU A 368 1.73 30.24 -10.27
CA LEU A 368 0.80 31.14 -10.97
C LEU A 368 0.37 30.54 -12.31
N GLN A 369 -0.93 30.34 -12.49
CA GLN A 369 -1.51 29.71 -13.68
C GLN A 369 -0.90 28.33 -14.02
N SER A 370 -0.36 27.65 -13.01
CA SER A 370 0.24 26.33 -13.12
C SER A 370 -0.52 25.36 -12.22
N TYR A 371 -1.28 24.47 -12.86
CA TYR A 371 -2.27 23.63 -12.21
C TYR A 371 -1.93 22.15 -12.38
N ASP A 372 -2.17 21.35 -11.36
CA ASP A 372 -2.02 19.89 -11.43
C ASP A 372 -3.29 19.24 -11.97
N GLU A 373 -3.20 18.65 -13.16
CA GLU A 373 -4.35 18.01 -13.80
C GLU A 373 -4.84 16.78 -13.02
N GLY A 374 -3.98 16.08 -12.28
CA GLY A 374 -4.37 14.95 -11.44
C GLY A 374 -5.34 15.39 -10.34
N PHE A 375 -4.97 16.37 -9.54
CA PHE A 375 -5.82 16.92 -8.48
C PHE A 375 -7.13 17.52 -9.03
N PHE A 376 -7.07 18.21 -10.16
CA PHE A 376 -8.29 18.76 -10.77
C PHE A 376 -9.20 17.68 -11.36
N ARG A 377 -8.67 16.54 -11.82
CA ARG A 377 -9.49 15.36 -12.16
C ARG A 377 -10.12 14.73 -10.93
N ASP A 378 -9.46 14.77 -9.79
CA ASP A 378 -10.03 14.28 -8.54
C ASP A 378 -11.20 15.18 -8.10
N LEU A 379 -11.09 16.50 -8.31
CA LEU A 379 -12.22 17.43 -8.13
C LEU A 379 -13.34 17.20 -9.16
N ASP A 380 -13.02 16.87 -10.42
CA ASP A 380 -14.02 16.50 -11.43
C ASP A 380 -14.84 15.29 -10.96
N HIS A 381 -14.18 14.29 -10.37
CA HIS A 381 -14.82 13.08 -9.86
C HIS A 381 -15.75 13.38 -8.67
N VAL A 382 -15.35 14.27 -7.76
CA VAL A 382 -16.22 14.79 -6.68
C VAL A 382 -17.50 15.39 -7.24
N LEU A 383 -17.43 16.21 -8.31
CA LEU A 383 -18.63 16.80 -8.92
C LEU A 383 -19.49 15.78 -9.68
N LYS A 384 -18.87 14.75 -10.27
CA LYS A 384 -19.61 13.61 -10.84
C LYS A 384 -20.41 12.89 -9.75
N LEU A 385 -19.76 12.50 -8.66
CA LEU A 385 -20.41 11.83 -7.52
C LEU A 385 -21.52 12.71 -6.91
N ALA A 386 -21.28 14.01 -6.78
CA ALA A 386 -22.29 14.96 -6.34
C ALA A 386 -23.57 14.92 -7.19
N ASN A 387 -23.45 14.84 -8.52
CA ASN A 387 -24.59 14.66 -9.41
C ASN A 387 -25.27 13.30 -9.23
N ASP A 388 -24.49 12.21 -9.16
CA ASP A 388 -25.01 10.84 -9.06
C ASP A 388 -25.76 10.59 -7.74
N TYR A 389 -25.26 11.18 -6.65
CA TYR A 389 -25.78 11.02 -5.30
C TYR A 389 -26.75 12.13 -4.88
N GLY A 390 -26.97 13.14 -5.72
CA GLY A 390 -27.86 14.25 -5.43
C GLY A 390 -27.39 15.14 -4.28
N ILE A 391 -26.08 15.26 -4.10
CA ILE A 391 -25.44 16.06 -3.05
C ILE A 391 -24.88 17.33 -3.68
N ARG A 392 -25.12 18.50 -3.09
CA ARG A 392 -24.56 19.77 -3.59
C ARG A 392 -23.17 20.03 -3.00
N VAL A 393 -22.30 20.74 -3.72
CA VAL A 393 -20.94 21.06 -3.31
C VAL A 393 -20.77 22.57 -3.09
N ILE A 394 -20.23 22.96 -1.94
CA ILE A 394 -19.68 24.31 -1.73
C ILE A 394 -18.18 24.25 -1.96
N LEU A 395 -17.66 25.13 -2.82
CA LEU A 395 -16.25 25.15 -3.22
C LEU A 395 -15.55 26.44 -2.76
N PRO A 396 -14.80 26.41 -1.65
CA PRO A 396 -13.91 27.50 -1.27
C PRO A 396 -12.62 27.47 -2.11
N PHE A 397 -12.23 28.62 -2.68
CA PHE A 397 -11.08 28.66 -3.58
C PHE A 397 -9.73 28.58 -2.88
N ILE A 398 -9.58 29.26 -1.75
CA ILE A 398 -8.27 29.46 -1.10
C ILE A 398 -8.41 29.54 0.42
N ASP A 399 -7.38 29.13 1.15
CA ASP A 399 -7.37 29.11 2.63
C ASP A 399 -6.65 30.32 3.20
N THR A 400 -7.10 30.82 4.35
CA THR A 400 -6.29 31.73 5.18
C THR A 400 -5.07 31.02 5.76
N TRP A 401 -5.22 29.75 6.14
CA TRP A 401 -4.19 29.01 6.86
C TRP A 401 -3.18 28.34 5.93
N GLU A 402 -1.96 28.14 6.42
CA GLU A 402 -0.85 27.60 5.63
C GLU A 402 -0.81 26.07 5.52
N HIS A 403 -1.76 25.36 6.16
CA HIS A 403 -1.75 23.90 6.25
C HIS A 403 -1.73 23.25 4.86
N VAL A 404 -2.58 23.75 3.96
CA VAL A 404 -2.62 23.36 2.54
C VAL A 404 -2.08 24.45 1.61
N GLY A 405 -1.23 25.33 2.15
CA GLY A 405 -0.67 26.49 1.47
C GLY A 405 -1.45 27.78 1.72
N GLY A 406 -2.62 27.95 1.11
CA GLY A 406 -3.43 29.16 1.36
C GLY A 406 -2.76 30.48 0.94
N LEU A 407 -3.17 31.59 1.56
CA LEU A 407 -2.78 32.96 1.17
C LEU A 407 -1.27 33.18 1.17
N LYS A 408 -0.57 32.65 2.18
CA LYS A 408 0.87 32.84 2.34
C LYS A 408 1.63 32.25 1.15
N GLN A 409 1.35 31.01 0.77
CA GLN A 409 2.01 30.33 -0.34
C GLN A 409 1.59 30.93 -1.68
N PHE A 410 0.32 31.31 -1.83
CA PHE A 410 -0.16 31.99 -3.05
C PHE A 410 0.55 33.32 -3.28
N ALA A 411 0.65 34.16 -2.25
CA ALA A 411 1.34 35.45 -2.32
C ALA A 411 2.86 35.28 -2.51
N ALA A 412 3.45 34.23 -1.94
CA ALA A 412 4.87 33.92 -2.06
C ALA A 412 5.31 33.65 -3.51
N PHE A 413 4.42 33.21 -4.41
CA PHE A 413 4.75 33.10 -5.84
C PHE A 413 5.16 34.43 -6.48
N ARG A 414 4.73 35.56 -5.89
CA ARG A 414 5.13 36.92 -6.27
C ARG A 414 6.18 37.53 -5.34
N GLY A 415 6.68 36.77 -4.36
CA GLY A 415 7.55 37.31 -3.30
C GLY A 415 6.82 38.30 -2.38
N LYS A 416 5.50 38.15 -2.20
CA LYS A 416 4.63 39.02 -1.40
C LYS A 416 4.13 38.31 -0.14
N THR A 417 3.61 39.08 0.82
CA THR A 417 3.06 38.55 2.08
C THR A 417 1.56 38.24 1.97
N ALA A 418 1.04 37.43 2.89
CA ALA A 418 -0.38 37.08 2.94
C ALA A 418 -1.28 38.32 3.14
N GLU A 419 -0.84 39.33 3.89
CA GLU A 419 -1.60 40.55 4.16
C GLU A 419 -1.81 41.38 2.89
N GLN A 420 -0.84 41.32 1.96
CA GLN A 420 -0.91 42.04 0.69
C GLN A 420 -1.95 41.45 -0.26
N PHE A 421 -2.39 40.20 -0.06
CA PHE A 421 -3.35 39.51 -0.92
C PHE A 421 -4.64 40.31 -1.18
N TYR A 422 -5.11 41.05 -0.18
CA TYR A 422 -6.36 41.81 -0.28
C TYR A 422 -6.23 43.17 -0.97
N THR A 423 -5.01 43.72 -1.05
CA THR A 423 -4.79 45.13 -1.46
C THR A 423 -3.89 45.27 -2.67
N ASP A 424 -3.02 44.30 -2.92
CA ASP A 424 -2.08 44.32 -4.02
C ASP A 424 -2.77 43.99 -5.36
N PRO A 425 -2.67 44.86 -6.39
CA PRO A 425 -3.36 44.65 -7.66
C PRO A 425 -2.95 43.37 -8.39
N GLU A 426 -1.68 42.94 -8.30
CA GLU A 426 -1.23 41.73 -9.00
C GLU A 426 -1.79 40.48 -8.33
N LEU A 427 -1.81 40.41 -7.00
CA LEU A 427 -2.39 39.28 -6.28
C LEU A 427 -3.91 39.16 -6.50
N LYS A 428 -4.62 40.29 -6.59
CA LYS A 428 -6.04 40.31 -6.93
C LYS A 428 -6.29 39.77 -8.34
N GLU A 429 -5.47 40.15 -9.32
CA GLU A 429 -5.57 39.60 -10.68
C GLU A 429 -5.17 38.12 -10.74
N ASP A 430 -4.13 37.70 -10.02
CA ASP A 430 -3.73 36.29 -9.94
C ASP A 430 -4.86 35.42 -9.34
N TYR A 431 -5.56 35.92 -8.31
CA TYR A 431 -6.74 35.25 -7.75
C TYR A 431 -7.91 35.21 -8.75
N LYS A 432 -8.19 36.30 -9.48
CA LYS A 432 -9.19 36.31 -10.56
C LYS A 432 -8.87 35.29 -11.65
N HIS A 433 -7.59 35.12 -12.00
CA HIS A 433 -7.16 34.08 -12.94
C HIS A 433 -7.47 32.68 -12.42
N LEU A 434 -7.17 32.38 -11.14
CA LEU A 434 -7.56 31.12 -10.51
C LEU A 434 -9.08 30.88 -10.58
N VAL A 435 -9.88 31.87 -10.18
CA VAL A 435 -11.35 31.80 -10.26
C VAL A 435 -11.80 31.51 -11.69
N SER A 436 -11.28 32.24 -12.69
CA SER A 436 -11.66 32.07 -14.09
C SER A 436 -11.31 30.67 -14.62
N TYR A 437 -10.18 30.10 -14.20
CA TYR A 437 -9.76 28.76 -14.56
C TYR A 437 -10.72 27.72 -13.99
N VAL A 438 -11.04 27.81 -12.70
CA VAL A 438 -11.92 26.85 -12.02
C VAL A 438 -13.34 26.89 -12.59
N LEU A 439 -13.95 28.08 -12.71
CA LEU A 439 -15.30 28.22 -13.27
C LEU A 439 -15.37 27.78 -14.74
N GLY A 440 -14.30 28.01 -15.49
CA GLY A 440 -14.18 27.65 -16.90
C GLY A 440 -13.83 26.18 -17.15
N ARG A 441 -13.40 25.44 -16.12
CA ARG A 441 -12.99 24.04 -16.25
C ARG A 441 -14.14 23.18 -16.75
N THR A 442 -13.83 22.26 -17.67
CA THR A 442 -14.77 21.24 -18.14
C THR A 442 -14.46 19.95 -17.41
N ASN A 443 -15.45 19.43 -16.69
CA ASN A 443 -15.35 18.19 -15.94
C ASN A 443 -15.00 17.04 -16.90
N THR A 444 -13.90 16.33 -16.64
CA THR A 444 -13.41 15.26 -17.53
C THR A 444 -14.27 13.99 -17.51
N TYR A 445 -15.13 13.79 -16.49
CA TYR A 445 -16.06 12.66 -16.40
C TYR A 445 -17.42 12.96 -17.02
N THR A 446 -17.93 14.18 -16.83
CA THR A 446 -19.30 14.54 -17.26
C THR A 446 -19.34 15.36 -18.55
N GLY A 447 -18.22 15.99 -18.94
CA GLY A 447 -18.15 16.92 -20.06
C GLY A 447 -18.84 18.27 -19.79
N VAL A 448 -19.31 18.52 -18.57
CA VAL A 448 -20.01 19.75 -18.18
C VAL A 448 -19.00 20.77 -17.64
N LYS A 449 -19.16 22.05 -17.99
CA LYS A 449 -18.36 23.10 -17.37
C LYS A 449 -18.79 23.33 -15.94
N TYR A 450 -17.85 23.65 -15.07
CA TYR A 450 -18.12 23.86 -13.64
C TYR A 450 -19.21 24.92 -13.40
N LYS A 451 -19.14 26.05 -14.10
CA LYS A 451 -20.19 27.09 -14.04
C LYS A 451 -21.58 26.67 -14.57
N ASP A 452 -21.68 25.55 -15.27
CA ASP A 452 -22.91 24.98 -15.82
C ASP A 452 -23.35 23.71 -15.05
N ASP A 453 -22.54 23.24 -14.10
CA ASP A 453 -22.73 22.01 -13.33
C ASP A 453 -23.56 22.26 -12.07
N LYS A 454 -24.73 21.66 -12.02
CA LYS A 454 -25.70 21.86 -10.93
C LYS A 454 -25.26 21.19 -9.63
N ALA A 455 -24.24 20.33 -9.65
CA ALA A 455 -23.64 19.84 -8.41
C ALA A 455 -23.16 20.98 -7.51
N ILE A 456 -22.69 22.09 -8.06
CA ILE A 456 -22.21 23.21 -7.25
C ILE A 456 -23.40 23.98 -6.66
N LEU A 457 -23.36 24.21 -5.34
CA LEU A 457 -24.29 25.09 -4.63
C LEU A 457 -23.82 26.53 -4.70
N ALA A 458 -22.57 26.76 -4.34
CA ALA A 458 -21.96 28.08 -4.26
C ALA A 458 -20.45 28.05 -4.49
N TRP A 459 -19.98 29.14 -5.08
CA TRP A 459 -18.58 29.55 -5.06
C TRP A 459 -18.30 30.30 -3.76
N GLU A 460 -17.33 29.85 -2.96
CA GLU A 460 -16.93 30.54 -1.73
C GLU A 460 -15.58 31.21 -1.95
N THR A 461 -15.49 32.51 -1.61
CA THR A 461 -14.28 33.31 -1.91
C THR A 461 -13.02 32.78 -1.21
N GLY A 462 -13.17 32.03 -0.12
CA GLY A 462 -12.10 31.31 0.53
C GLY A 462 -12.53 30.81 1.91
N ASN A 463 -11.64 30.13 2.61
CA ASN A 463 -11.87 29.63 3.95
C ASN A 463 -11.32 30.63 5.00
N GLU A 464 -12.20 31.08 5.90
CA GLU A 464 -11.86 31.93 7.04
C GLU A 464 -11.05 33.19 6.69
N LEU A 465 -11.42 33.87 5.61
CA LEU A 465 -10.73 35.06 5.14
C LEU A 465 -10.94 36.27 6.07
N TYR A 466 -9.99 37.22 6.02
CA TYR A 466 -10.08 38.53 6.67
C TYR A 466 -10.01 39.69 5.65
N PRO A 467 -10.91 39.72 4.65
CA PRO A 467 -10.82 40.68 3.55
C PRO A 467 -11.25 42.09 3.98
N THR A 468 -10.87 43.09 3.18
CA THR A 468 -11.55 44.39 3.19
C THR A 468 -12.91 44.27 2.50
N ASP A 469 -13.86 45.12 2.85
CA ASP A 469 -15.20 45.08 2.24
C ASP A 469 -15.13 45.34 0.72
N GLU A 470 -14.20 46.19 0.27
CA GLU A 470 -13.96 46.46 -1.15
C GLU A 470 -13.41 45.23 -1.90
N TRP A 471 -12.55 44.44 -1.25
CA TRP A 471 -12.03 43.21 -1.85
C TRP A 471 -13.15 42.20 -2.05
N THR A 472 -14.00 41.98 -1.04
CA THR A 472 -15.14 41.07 -1.14
C THR A 472 -16.09 41.50 -2.26
N ALA A 473 -16.43 42.80 -2.33
CA ALA A 473 -17.31 43.33 -3.36
C ALA A 473 -16.74 43.13 -4.78
N GLU A 474 -15.44 43.38 -4.95
CA GLU A 474 -14.78 43.20 -6.24
C GLU A 474 -14.72 41.73 -6.68
N MET A 475 -14.34 40.81 -5.78
CA MET A 475 -14.24 39.39 -6.12
C MET A 475 -15.62 38.77 -6.36
N ALA A 476 -16.63 39.11 -5.57
CA ALA A 476 -17.99 38.63 -5.77
C ALA A 476 -18.56 39.13 -7.11
N ALA A 477 -18.36 40.40 -7.45
CA ALA A 477 -18.76 40.95 -8.75
C ALA A 477 -18.03 40.26 -9.91
N TYR A 478 -16.73 39.95 -9.76
CA TYR A 478 -15.97 39.24 -10.77
C TYR A 478 -16.49 37.81 -11.00
N ILE A 479 -16.73 37.05 -9.93
CA ILE A 479 -17.33 35.70 -10.02
C ILE A 479 -18.67 35.77 -10.77
N LYS A 480 -19.57 36.69 -10.37
CA LYS A 480 -20.89 36.88 -11.01
C LYS A 480 -20.81 37.31 -12.47
N SER A 481 -19.72 37.98 -12.88
CA SER A 481 -19.51 38.35 -14.28
C SER A 481 -19.21 37.15 -15.19
N ILE A 482 -18.68 36.06 -14.62
CA ILE A 482 -18.37 34.81 -15.33
C ILE A 482 -19.53 33.82 -15.22
N ASP A 483 -20.15 33.76 -14.03
CA ASP A 483 -21.20 32.81 -13.67
C ASP A 483 -22.37 33.51 -12.94
N GLY A 484 -23.46 33.71 -13.68
CA GLY A 484 -24.70 34.27 -13.14
C GLY A 484 -25.67 33.22 -12.59
N ASN A 485 -25.37 31.92 -12.70
CA ASN A 485 -26.25 30.84 -12.28
C ASN A 485 -26.04 30.45 -10.80
N HIS A 486 -24.77 30.29 -10.40
CA HIS A 486 -24.42 29.83 -9.05
C HIS A 486 -24.44 30.95 -8.01
N LEU A 487 -24.66 30.57 -6.76
CA LEU A 487 -24.59 31.49 -5.62
C LEU A 487 -23.13 31.84 -5.30
N VAL A 488 -22.92 33.03 -4.76
CA VAL A 488 -21.61 33.44 -4.20
C VAL A 488 -21.71 33.53 -2.69
N MET A 489 -20.80 32.85 -2.00
CA MET A 489 -20.69 32.80 -0.55
C MET A 489 -19.47 33.61 -0.10
N ASP A 490 -19.68 34.50 0.86
CA ASP A 490 -18.60 35.26 1.47
C ASP A 490 -17.81 34.36 2.44
N GLY A 491 -16.56 34.07 2.08
CA GLY A 491 -15.62 33.25 2.82
C GLY A 491 -15.01 33.90 4.07
N ARG A 492 -15.49 35.08 4.47
CA ARG A 492 -15.01 35.79 5.66
C ARG A 492 -15.25 34.98 6.94
N TYR A 493 -14.30 35.04 7.89
CA TYR A 493 -14.54 34.62 9.26
C TYR A 493 -15.46 35.63 9.97
N GLY A 494 -16.76 35.35 9.94
CA GLY A 494 -17.81 36.22 10.46
C GLY A 494 -18.52 37.03 9.38
N ILE A 495 -19.60 37.71 9.78
CA ILE A 495 -20.44 38.48 8.85
C ILE A 495 -20.10 39.98 8.89
N SER A 496 -20.06 40.64 7.73
CA SER A 496 -19.87 42.10 7.65
C SER A 496 -21.15 42.81 7.20
N ALA A 497 -21.33 44.07 7.63
CA ALA A 497 -22.47 44.88 7.23
C ALA A 497 -22.48 45.15 5.72
N ALA A 498 -21.30 45.27 5.10
CA ALA A 498 -21.15 45.49 3.67
C ALA A 498 -21.59 44.25 2.86
N ALA A 499 -21.15 43.05 3.25
CA ALA A 499 -21.57 41.80 2.61
C ALA A 499 -23.10 41.60 2.67
N LEU A 500 -23.73 42.01 3.78
CA LEU A 500 -25.19 41.99 3.92
C LEU A 500 -25.94 42.96 2.99
N SER A 501 -25.24 43.93 2.38
CA SER A 501 -25.80 44.89 1.42
C SER A 501 -25.33 44.69 -0.02
N ASP A 502 -24.26 43.92 -0.25
CA ASP A 502 -23.69 43.69 -1.58
C ASP A 502 -24.63 42.85 -2.45
N SER A 503 -24.99 43.30 -3.65
CA SER A 503 -25.87 42.55 -4.55
C SER A 503 -25.27 41.27 -5.13
N ASN A 504 -23.94 41.14 -5.14
CA ASN A 504 -23.22 40.01 -5.71
C ASN A 504 -22.97 38.88 -4.71
N VAL A 505 -23.06 39.17 -3.40
CA VAL A 505 -22.99 38.16 -2.34
C VAL A 505 -24.39 37.59 -2.09
N ASP A 506 -24.53 36.27 -2.11
CA ASP A 506 -25.81 35.59 -1.86
C ASP A 506 -25.89 35.01 -0.45
N ILE A 507 -24.79 34.39 -0.02
CA ILE A 507 -24.67 33.69 1.26
C ILE A 507 -23.64 34.41 2.11
N VAL A 508 -23.97 34.66 3.37
CA VAL A 508 -23.01 35.02 4.41
C VAL A 508 -22.87 33.84 5.37
N SER A 509 -21.66 33.65 5.91
CA SER A 509 -21.34 32.53 6.79
C SER A 509 -20.45 32.91 7.95
N ASN A 510 -20.40 32.01 8.93
CA ASN A 510 -19.47 32.07 10.04
C ASN A 510 -19.18 30.65 10.56
N HIS A 511 -18.08 30.51 11.30
CA HIS A 511 -17.62 29.26 11.88
C HIS A 511 -17.66 29.31 13.41
N TYR A 512 -17.93 28.17 14.05
CA TYR A 512 -18.12 28.09 15.50
C TYR A 512 -17.35 26.93 16.13
N TYR A 513 -16.25 27.28 16.80
CA TYR A 513 -15.38 26.38 17.56
C TYR A 513 -15.23 26.84 19.02
N GLU A 514 -14.86 25.92 19.91
CA GLU A 514 -14.71 26.20 21.35
C GLU A 514 -13.53 27.14 21.64
N SER A 515 -13.83 28.39 22.01
CA SER A 515 -12.87 29.29 22.63
C SER A 515 -13.55 30.12 23.73
N GLY A 516 -13.05 30.02 24.96
CA GLY A 516 -13.39 30.97 26.04
C GLY A 516 -14.81 30.86 26.63
N GLY A 517 -15.44 29.69 26.66
CA GLY A 517 -16.72 29.47 27.36
C GLY A 517 -17.95 30.14 26.72
N THR A 518 -17.89 30.44 25.42
CA THR A 518 -18.98 31.12 24.70
C THR A 518 -20.03 30.15 24.14
N ASN A 519 -21.30 30.54 24.17
CA ASN A 519 -22.42 29.74 23.68
C ASN A 519 -22.56 29.88 22.15
N TYR A 520 -22.23 28.83 21.39
CA TYR A 520 -22.27 28.85 19.91
C TYR A 520 -23.66 29.15 19.36
N ALA A 521 -24.69 28.53 19.96
CA ALA A 521 -26.07 28.69 19.50
C ALA A 521 -26.48 30.17 19.58
N LEU A 522 -26.08 30.89 20.63
CA LEU A 522 -26.36 32.33 20.76
C LEU A 522 -25.62 33.17 19.72
N ARG A 523 -24.35 32.86 19.43
CA ARG A 523 -23.59 33.57 18.39
C ARG A 523 -24.19 33.32 17.00
N ALA A 524 -24.50 32.06 16.69
CA ALA A 524 -25.19 31.69 15.45
C ALA A 524 -26.57 32.35 15.34
N ALA A 525 -27.30 32.48 16.44
CA ALA A 525 -28.57 33.22 16.48
C ALA A 525 -28.38 34.71 16.17
N ALA A 526 -27.34 35.35 16.70
CA ALA A 526 -27.05 36.75 16.44
C ALA A 526 -26.71 37.00 14.96
N ASP A 527 -25.85 36.16 14.37
CA ASP A 527 -25.48 36.25 12.96
C ASP A 527 -26.69 35.96 12.04
N ARG A 528 -27.52 34.99 12.41
CA ARG A 528 -28.78 34.72 11.73
C ARG A 528 -29.75 35.90 11.79
N ASN A 529 -29.87 36.56 12.94
CA ASN A 529 -30.74 37.74 13.09
C ASN A 529 -30.24 38.91 12.23
N ALA A 530 -28.93 39.12 12.14
CA ALA A 530 -28.35 40.19 11.31
C ALA A 530 -28.58 39.98 9.80
N SER A 531 -28.62 38.73 9.35
CA SER A 531 -28.86 38.36 7.93
C SER A 531 -30.34 38.26 7.54
N MET A 532 -31.24 38.22 8.52
CA MET A 532 -32.67 37.99 8.31
C MET A 532 -33.32 38.97 7.34
N GLY A 533 -34.07 38.42 6.38
CA GLY A 533 -34.68 39.16 5.27
C GLY A 533 -33.70 39.73 4.23
N ARG A 534 -32.38 39.58 4.42
CA ARG A 534 -31.35 40.23 3.58
C ARG A 534 -30.54 39.24 2.75
N LYS A 535 -29.92 38.25 3.41
CA LYS A 535 -29.00 37.26 2.83
C LYS A 535 -29.25 35.89 3.42
N ALA A 536 -29.01 34.84 2.65
CA ALA A 536 -29.04 33.49 3.21
C ALA A 536 -27.87 33.34 4.19
N PHE A 537 -28.12 32.67 5.31
CA PHE A 537 -27.11 32.40 6.32
C PHE A 537 -26.84 30.90 6.40
N VAL A 538 -25.55 30.55 6.36
CA VAL A 538 -25.05 29.18 6.51
C VAL A 538 -24.01 29.16 7.62
N VAL A 539 -24.15 28.23 8.56
CA VAL A 539 -23.07 27.89 9.49
C VAL A 539 -22.05 27.07 8.70
N GLY A 540 -20.96 27.70 8.26
CA GLY A 540 -19.98 27.10 7.36
C GLY A 540 -19.21 25.96 8.00
N GLU A 541 -18.90 26.11 9.28
CA GLU A 541 -18.26 25.09 10.10
C GLU A 541 -18.76 25.18 11.56
N PHE A 542 -18.95 24.02 12.18
CA PHE A 542 -19.06 23.91 13.64
C PHE A 542 -18.45 22.57 14.08
N GLY A 543 -17.90 22.47 15.28
CA GLY A 543 -17.28 21.23 15.76
C GLY A 543 -16.43 21.43 17.01
N HIS A 544 -15.65 20.40 17.37
CA HIS A 544 -14.71 20.40 18.50
C HIS A 544 -15.34 20.88 19.83
N SER A 545 -16.53 20.40 20.15
CA SER A 545 -17.20 20.68 21.41
C SER A 545 -18.08 19.52 21.86
N HIS A 546 -18.58 19.58 23.09
CA HIS A 546 -19.48 18.59 23.64
C HIS A 546 -20.78 18.46 22.82
N THR A 547 -21.28 17.22 22.69
CA THR A 547 -22.50 16.87 21.96
C THR A 547 -23.70 17.76 22.31
N ALA A 548 -23.84 18.16 23.57
CA ALA A 548 -24.92 19.07 24.01
C ALA A 548 -24.84 20.45 23.32
N ASN A 549 -23.64 21.01 23.17
CA ASN A 549 -23.44 22.30 22.51
C ASN A 549 -23.68 22.20 20.99
N LEU A 550 -23.20 21.11 20.38
CA LEU A 550 -23.43 20.83 18.95
C LEU A 550 -24.93 20.65 18.67
N THR A 551 -25.64 19.94 19.56
CA THR A 551 -27.09 19.75 19.50
C THR A 551 -27.82 21.09 19.61
N ALA A 552 -27.45 21.93 20.57
CA ALA A 552 -28.06 23.24 20.76
C ALA A 552 -27.88 24.16 19.54
N LEU A 553 -26.71 24.12 18.88
CA LEU A 553 -26.49 24.85 17.62
C LEU A 553 -27.37 24.30 16.50
N ALA A 554 -27.44 22.97 16.33
CA ALA A 554 -28.28 22.36 15.30
C ALA A 554 -29.77 22.67 15.51
N ASP A 555 -30.25 22.67 16.76
CA ASP A 555 -31.61 23.08 17.10
C ASP A 555 -31.86 24.56 16.81
N GLN A 556 -30.88 25.43 17.09
CA GLN A 556 -30.95 26.83 16.72
C GLN A 556 -31.03 27.01 15.20
N VAL A 557 -30.25 26.25 14.43
CA VAL A 557 -30.28 26.26 12.96
C VAL A 557 -31.68 25.89 12.46
N ILE A 558 -32.29 24.83 13.00
CA ILE A 558 -33.64 24.38 12.64
C ILE A 558 -34.68 25.47 12.94
N THR A 559 -34.69 25.99 14.16
CA THR A 559 -35.74 26.88 14.68
C THR A 559 -35.68 28.32 14.15
N SER A 560 -34.48 28.83 13.83
CA SER A 560 -34.30 30.21 13.36
C SER A 560 -34.44 30.42 11.85
N GLY A 561 -34.71 29.34 11.11
CA GLY A 561 -34.79 29.39 9.64
C GLY A 561 -33.45 29.59 8.95
N THR A 562 -32.31 29.35 9.63
CA THR A 562 -30.99 29.29 9.00
C THR A 562 -31.00 28.29 7.84
N SER A 563 -30.31 28.63 6.75
CA SER A 563 -30.36 27.85 5.50
C SER A 563 -29.58 26.54 5.62
N GLY A 564 -28.45 26.52 6.33
CA GLY A 564 -27.83 25.25 6.67
C GLY A 564 -26.67 25.32 7.64
N ALA A 565 -26.16 24.14 8.00
CA ALA A 565 -25.00 23.97 8.87
C ALA A 565 -24.16 22.75 8.47
N LEU A 566 -22.83 22.86 8.62
CA LEU A 566 -21.88 21.82 8.22
C LEU A 566 -20.93 21.48 9.39
N LEU A 567 -20.98 20.23 9.87
CA LEU A 567 -20.09 19.75 10.92
C LEU A 567 -18.68 19.54 10.37
N TRP A 568 -17.68 20.00 11.10
CA TRP A 568 -16.27 19.78 10.79
C TRP A 568 -15.73 18.60 11.62
N THR A 569 -15.29 17.48 11.03
CA THR A 569 -15.33 17.10 9.60
C THR A 569 -15.52 15.58 9.44
N LEU A 570 -15.96 15.15 8.25
CA LEU A 570 -16.13 13.74 7.91
C LEU A 570 -14.80 13.05 7.60
N LYS A 571 -14.62 11.84 8.12
CA LYS A 571 -13.65 10.84 7.68
C LYS A 571 -14.35 9.62 7.10
N PHE A 572 -13.75 9.10 6.05
CA PHE A 572 -14.21 7.95 5.28
C PHE A 572 -13.15 6.85 5.33
N HIS A 573 -13.51 5.68 4.82
CA HIS A 573 -12.63 4.52 4.82
C HIS A 573 -11.36 4.80 3.98
N ASN A 574 -10.28 4.14 4.35
CA ASN A 574 -9.04 4.10 3.58
C ASN A 574 -9.13 2.96 2.56
N LYS A 575 -8.69 3.21 1.31
CA LYS A 575 -8.69 2.23 0.21
C LYS A 575 -7.93 0.93 0.51
N ASP A 576 -6.98 0.98 1.43
CA ASP A 576 -6.13 -0.14 1.87
C ASP A 576 -6.65 -0.80 3.17
N GLY A 577 -7.77 -0.32 3.72
CA GLY A 577 -8.48 -0.90 4.85
C GLY A 577 -8.55 -0.01 6.09
N GLY A 578 -9.67 -0.13 6.81
CA GLY A 578 -9.98 0.69 7.99
C GLY A 578 -10.37 2.13 7.64
N PHE A 579 -10.23 3.04 8.61
CA PHE A 579 -10.55 4.47 8.46
C PHE A 579 -9.33 5.36 8.58
N TYR A 580 -9.33 6.49 7.88
CA TYR A 580 -8.50 7.62 8.30
C TYR A 580 -8.94 8.10 9.69
N ASN A 581 -8.01 8.10 10.66
CA ASN A 581 -8.33 8.47 12.03
C ASN A 581 -7.55 9.72 12.47
N LYS A 582 -8.28 10.69 13.01
CA LYS A 582 -7.74 11.85 13.72
C LYS A 582 -8.73 12.18 14.86
N PRO A 583 -8.30 12.22 16.12
CA PRO A 583 -9.19 12.57 17.23
C PRO A 583 -9.91 13.90 17.00
N GLY A 584 -11.23 13.90 17.17
CA GLY A 584 -12.09 15.07 16.92
C GLY A 584 -12.71 15.14 15.52
N ASP A 585 -12.26 14.32 14.57
CA ASP A 585 -12.93 14.12 13.28
C ASP A 585 -13.90 12.93 13.38
N TYR A 586 -14.95 12.90 12.55
CA TYR A 586 -16.08 11.98 12.72
C TYR A 586 -16.25 11.00 11.56
N ARG A 587 -16.58 9.74 11.87
CA ARG A 587 -16.78 8.66 10.91
C ARG A 587 -18.23 8.17 10.98
N TRP A 588 -18.83 7.88 9.83
CA TRP A 588 -20.19 7.35 9.77
C TRP A 588 -20.18 5.82 9.96
N PRO A 589 -21.05 5.23 10.81
CA PRO A 589 -22.14 5.84 11.59
C PRO A 589 -21.76 6.29 13.02
N GLY A 590 -20.49 6.16 13.38
CA GLY A 590 -19.90 6.54 14.67
C GLY A 590 -19.47 5.32 15.46
N PHE A 591 -18.30 5.39 16.11
CA PHE A 591 -17.62 4.21 16.65
C PHE A 591 -17.24 4.36 18.13
N PRO A 592 -17.14 3.24 18.87
CA PRO A 592 -16.62 3.24 20.24
C PRO A 592 -15.17 3.75 20.36
N SER A 593 -14.36 3.59 19.32
CA SER A 593 -12.98 4.12 19.29
C SER A 593 -12.93 5.65 19.34
N GLY A 594 -14.05 6.34 19.03
CA GLY A 594 -14.23 7.79 19.17
C GLY A 594 -14.88 8.23 20.48
N ALA A 595 -14.93 7.37 21.51
CA ALA A 595 -15.63 7.66 22.77
C ALA A 595 -15.10 8.91 23.50
N SER A 596 -13.82 9.26 23.35
CA SER A 596 -13.22 10.45 24.00
C SER A 596 -13.82 11.78 23.53
N TYR A 597 -14.47 11.80 22.37
CA TYR A 597 -15.17 12.95 21.79
C TYR A 597 -16.63 12.64 21.41
N ASP A 598 -17.20 11.57 22.00
CA ASP A 598 -18.61 11.18 21.88
C ASP A 598 -19.11 11.00 20.44
N GLU A 599 -18.26 10.45 19.57
CA GLU A 599 -18.49 10.29 18.13
C GLU A 599 -19.85 9.65 17.80
N THR A 600 -20.20 8.56 18.49
CA THR A 600 -21.45 7.82 18.25
C THR A 600 -22.68 8.71 18.48
N SER A 601 -22.68 9.53 19.54
CA SER A 601 -23.82 10.42 19.83
C SER A 601 -23.86 11.60 18.87
N VAL A 602 -22.70 12.15 18.49
CA VAL A 602 -22.62 13.25 17.51
C VAL A 602 -23.13 12.79 16.14
N MET A 603 -22.72 11.62 15.65
CA MET A 603 -23.15 11.13 14.34
C MET A 603 -24.63 10.75 14.30
N ARG A 604 -25.16 10.21 15.40
CA ARG A 604 -26.62 10.04 15.56
C ARG A 604 -27.35 11.37 15.53
N MET A 605 -26.87 12.37 16.28
CA MET A 605 -27.44 13.72 16.27
C MET A 605 -27.42 14.31 14.86
N MET A 606 -26.32 14.19 14.13
CA MET A 606 -26.25 14.68 12.75
C MET A 606 -27.29 14.03 11.84
N GLN A 607 -27.49 12.71 11.94
CA GLN A 607 -28.54 12.02 11.19
C GLN A 607 -29.94 12.54 11.57
N GLU A 608 -30.24 12.64 12.86
CA GLU A 608 -31.53 13.13 13.35
C GLU A 608 -31.83 14.55 12.86
N LYS A 609 -30.85 15.46 13.00
CA LYS A 609 -31.01 16.88 12.65
C LYS A 609 -31.05 17.10 11.13
N ALA A 610 -30.31 16.32 10.34
CA ALA A 610 -30.38 16.35 8.88
C ALA A 610 -31.78 15.99 8.34
N HIS A 611 -32.49 15.07 8.99
CA HIS A 611 -33.88 14.75 8.63
C HIS A 611 -34.87 15.78 9.20
N ALA A 612 -34.70 16.16 10.48
CA ALA A 612 -35.59 17.09 11.16
C ALA A 612 -35.66 18.47 10.48
N ILE A 613 -34.56 19.01 9.96
CA ILE A 613 -34.55 20.33 9.29
C ILE A 613 -35.44 20.37 8.03
N ARG A 614 -35.71 19.22 7.43
CA ARG A 614 -36.61 19.04 6.27
C ARG A 614 -38.00 18.54 6.65
N GLY A 615 -38.26 18.34 7.95
CA GLY A 615 -39.51 17.76 8.45
C GLY A 615 -39.70 16.30 8.08
N TRP A 616 -38.60 15.56 7.86
CA TRP A 616 -38.62 14.14 7.50
C TRP A 616 -38.33 13.26 8.72
N PRO A 617 -38.92 12.06 8.81
CA PRO A 617 -38.52 11.07 9.80
C PRO A 617 -37.12 10.52 9.47
N VAL A 618 -36.41 10.06 10.50
CA VAL A 618 -35.15 9.33 10.32
C VAL A 618 -35.49 7.92 9.77
N PRO A 619 -34.91 7.50 8.63
CA PRO A 619 -35.13 6.16 8.11
C PRO A 619 -34.46 5.12 9.02
N PRO A 620 -34.97 3.87 9.06
CA PRO A 620 -34.25 2.79 9.71
C PRO A 620 -32.87 2.59 9.04
N PRO A 621 -31.84 2.12 9.77
CA PRO A 621 -30.54 1.81 9.19
C PRO A 621 -30.68 0.82 8.03
N ALA A 622 -30.09 1.16 6.88
CA ALA A 622 -30.00 0.24 5.75
C ALA A 622 -28.97 -0.86 6.05
N VAL A 623 -29.21 -2.07 5.53
CA VAL A 623 -28.19 -3.13 5.52
C VAL A 623 -26.95 -2.59 4.78
N PRO A 624 -25.72 -2.76 5.31
CA PRO A 624 -24.52 -2.30 4.62
C PRO A 624 -24.33 -3.04 3.30
N ARG A 625 -23.54 -2.48 2.40
CA ARG A 625 -23.09 -3.20 1.21
C ARG A 625 -22.16 -4.35 1.58
N ALA A 626 -21.96 -5.27 0.63
CA ALA A 626 -20.88 -6.25 0.74
C ALA A 626 -19.53 -5.51 0.75
N PRO A 627 -18.63 -5.79 1.71
CA PRO A 627 -17.28 -5.22 1.69
C PRO A 627 -16.45 -5.88 0.59
N GLU A 628 -15.36 -5.24 0.20
CA GLU A 628 -14.36 -5.82 -0.69
C GLU A 628 -13.18 -6.31 0.14
N LEU A 629 -13.05 -7.62 0.29
CA LEU A 629 -11.87 -8.22 0.92
C LEU A 629 -10.68 -8.06 -0.03
N LEU A 630 -9.62 -7.41 0.46
CA LEU A 630 -8.39 -7.21 -0.30
C LEU A 630 -7.60 -8.52 -0.43
N PRO A 631 -6.66 -8.62 -1.39
CA PRO A 631 -5.84 -9.82 -1.55
C PRO A 631 -5.18 -10.25 -0.23
N VAL A 632 -5.41 -11.51 0.16
CA VAL A 632 -4.89 -12.07 1.41
C VAL A 632 -3.53 -12.72 1.14
N GLU A 633 -2.46 -12.02 1.49
CA GLU A 633 -1.08 -12.52 1.39
C GLU A 633 -0.69 -13.41 2.59
N SER A 634 -1.35 -13.23 3.74
CA SER A 634 -1.07 -13.97 4.98
C SER A 634 -2.30 -14.01 5.89
N VAL A 635 -2.41 -15.08 6.68
CA VAL A 635 -3.43 -15.24 7.73
C VAL A 635 -3.29 -14.21 8.87
N HIS A 636 -2.16 -13.50 8.93
CA HIS A 636 -1.92 -12.40 9.88
C HIS A 636 -2.19 -11.01 9.29
N GLY A 637 -2.74 -10.94 8.08
CA GLY A 637 -2.84 -9.70 7.32
C GLY A 637 -4.12 -9.59 6.50
N LEU A 638 -5.30 -9.76 7.13
CA LEU A 638 -6.57 -9.62 6.44
C LEU A 638 -7.05 -8.17 6.50
N TYR A 639 -7.17 -7.54 5.34
CA TYR A 639 -7.66 -6.18 5.16
C TYR A 639 -8.86 -6.19 4.21
N TRP A 640 -9.80 -5.29 4.43
CA TRP A 640 -10.94 -5.08 3.54
C TRP A 640 -11.24 -3.60 3.40
N ARG A 641 -11.74 -3.24 2.23
CA ARG A 641 -12.43 -1.98 2.01
C ARG A 641 -13.78 -2.07 2.70
N GLY A 642 -13.97 -1.19 3.67
CA GLY A 642 -15.19 -1.14 4.46
C GLY A 642 -16.42 -0.74 3.66
N SER A 643 -17.55 -0.64 4.33
CA SER A 643 -18.83 -0.26 3.71
C SER A 643 -19.46 0.88 4.49
N ALA A 644 -19.80 1.98 3.81
CA ALA A 644 -20.54 3.09 4.41
C ALA A 644 -21.75 2.58 5.23
N GLY A 645 -21.78 2.95 6.51
CA GLY A 645 -22.83 2.57 7.45
C GLY A 645 -22.64 1.23 8.15
N ALA A 646 -21.60 0.47 7.83
CA ALA A 646 -21.18 -0.68 8.62
C ALA A 646 -20.63 -0.24 9.98
N GLN A 647 -20.86 -1.06 11.00
CA GLN A 647 -20.34 -0.87 12.36
C GLN A 647 -19.34 -1.96 12.72
N THR A 648 -19.60 -3.18 12.27
CA THR A 648 -18.77 -4.35 12.55
C THR A 648 -18.74 -5.31 11.35
N TYR A 649 -17.82 -6.27 11.39
CA TYR A 649 -17.63 -7.27 10.34
C TYR A 649 -17.46 -8.67 10.93
N ASP A 650 -18.05 -9.67 10.27
CA ASP A 650 -17.79 -11.08 10.55
C ASP A 650 -16.84 -11.64 9.48
N ILE A 651 -15.72 -12.23 9.92
CA ILE A 651 -14.69 -12.83 9.06
C ILE A 651 -14.88 -14.34 9.06
N GLN A 652 -14.93 -14.93 7.87
CA GLN A 652 -15.16 -16.36 7.67
C GLN A 652 -14.01 -17.01 6.91
N ARG A 653 -13.72 -18.28 7.22
CA ARG A 653 -12.66 -19.10 6.65
C ARG A 653 -13.22 -20.42 6.12
N ALA A 654 -12.66 -20.93 5.03
CA ALA A 654 -12.94 -22.26 4.50
C ALA A 654 -11.68 -22.91 3.91
N GLY A 655 -11.64 -24.24 3.81
CA GLY A 655 -10.57 -24.96 3.10
C GLY A 655 -10.77 -24.98 1.58
N HIS A 656 -11.94 -24.57 1.10
CA HIS A 656 -12.32 -24.53 -0.31
C HIS A 656 -13.09 -23.22 -0.59
N PRO A 657 -13.00 -22.61 -1.79
CA PRO A 657 -13.69 -21.34 -2.11
C PRO A 657 -15.23 -21.43 -2.05
N ASP A 658 -15.79 -22.63 -1.96
CA ASP A 658 -17.24 -22.85 -1.88
C ASP A 658 -17.71 -23.09 -0.44
N GLY A 659 -16.79 -23.21 0.51
CA GLY A 659 -17.09 -23.57 1.90
C GLY A 659 -16.80 -25.05 2.20
N PRO A 660 -17.35 -25.59 3.31
CA PRO A 660 -18.17 -24.89 4.29
C PRO A 660 -17.40 -23.76 4.99
N TRP A 661 -18.11 -22.67 5.29
CA TRP A 661 -17.54 -21.46 5.88
C TRP A 661 -17.71 -21.46 7.39
N ALA A 662 -16.60 -21.27 8.12
CA ALA A 662 -16.60 -21.10 9.58
C ALA A 662 -16.25 -19.65 9.94
N THR A 663 -16.98 -19.04 10.86
CA THR A 663 -16.65 -17.70 11.38
C THR A 663 -15.43 -17.78 12.29
N VAL A 664 -14.38 -17.02 11.94
CA VAL A 664 -13.11 -16.93 12.70
C VAL A 664 -12.95 -15.58 13.39
N GLY A 665 -13.68 -14.55 12.96
CA GLY A 665 -13.80 -13.25 13.63
C GLY A 665 -15.26 -12.82 13.68
N THR A 666 -15.74 -12.37 14.83
CA THR A 666 -17.13 -11.90 15.02
C THR A 666 -17.12 -10.46 15.49
N ASP A 667 -17.98 -9.64 14.89
CA ASP A 667 -18.17 -8.24 15.25
C ASP A 667 -16.87 -7.42 15.31
N VAL A 668 -15.96 -7.68 14.38
CA VAL A 668 -14.67 -6.99 14.26
C VAL A 668 -14.91 -5.57 13.75
N SER A 669 -14.31 -4.59 14.41
CA SER A 669 -14.37 -3.18 14.01
C SER A 669 -13.17 -2.85 13.12
N ASP A 670 -13.39 -2.13 12.02
CA ASP A 670 -12.35 -1.55 11.17
C ASP A 670 -12.02 -0.10 11.56
N SER A 671 -12.60 0.39 12.66
CA SER A 671 -12.45 1.76 13.14
C SER A 671 -11.21 1.99 14.02
N ASP A 672 -10.59 0.92 14.50
CA ASP A 672 -9.78 0.99 15.72
C ASP A 672 -8.39 1.60 15.50
N ILE A 673 -7.87 1.66 14.27
CA ILE A 673 -6.76 2.50 13.73
C ILE A 673 -6.61 2.14 12.23
N PRO A 674 -6.25 3.08 11.33
CA PRO A 674 -5.91 2.72 9.95
C PRO A 674 -4.77 1.68 9.93
N PHE A 675 -4.87 0.66 9.09
CA PHE A 675 -3.83 -0.37 8.88
C PHE A 675 -3.67 -1.47 9.94
N VAL A 676 -4.60 -1.66 10.89
CA VAL A 676 -4.59 -2.87 11.74
C VAL A 676 -5.36 -3.99 11.04
N PRO A 677 -4.70 -5.04 10.50
CA PRO A 677 -5.39 -6.16 9.90
C PRO A 677 -6.08 -7.01 10.95
N PHE A 678 -7.14 -7.71 10.53
CA PHE A 678 -7.55 -8.89 11.27
C PHE A 678 -6.48 -9.99 11.15
N LYS A 679 -6.11 -10.58 12.29
CA LYS A 679 -5.16 -11.69 12.39
C LYS A 679 -5.95 -12.97 12.73
N ASP A 680 -6.01 -13.94 11.81
CA ASP A 680 -6.57 -15.26 12.10
C ASP A 680 -5.55 -16.13 12.85
N THR A 681 -5.52 -15.98 14.17
CA THR A 681 -4.65 -16.75 15.06
C THR A 681 -5.08 -18.21 15.24
N SER A 682 -6.23 -18.59 14.66
CA SER A 682 -6.75 -19.96 14.71
C SER A 682 -6.36 -20.81 13.49
N ALA A 683 -5.65 -20.22 12.53
CA ALA A 683 -5.20 -20.91 11.33
C ALA A 683 -4.13 -21.96 11.69
N VAL A 684 -4.26 -23.17 11.13
CA VAL A 684 -3.32 -24.27 11.37
C VAL A 684 -2.14 -24.16 10.40
N GLU A 685 -0.91 -24.15 10.93
CA GLU A 685 0.35 -24.11 10.16
C GLU A 685 0.35 -25.07 8.96
N GLY A 686 0.79 -24.57 7.81
CA GLY A 686 0.87 -25.33 6.55
C GLY A 686 -0.48 -25.62 5.88
N SER A 687 -1.61 -25.28 6.49
CA SER A 687 -2.93 -25.45 5.88
C SER A 687 -3.27 -24.31 4.93
N THR A 688 -4.01 -24.60 3.87
CA THR A 688 -4.44 -23.60 2.89
C THR A 688 -5.89 -23.19 3.11
N TYR A 689 -6.15 -21.89 3.11
CA TYR A 689 -7.47 -21.33 3.41
C TYR A 689 -7.93 -20.29 2.39
N TYR A 690 -9.26 -20.12 2.33
CA TYR A 690 -9.96 -19.01 1.70
C TYR A 690 -10.68 -18.21 2.79
N TYR A 691 -10.75 -16.89 2.62
CA TYR A 691 -11.40 -15.98 3.55
C TYR A 691 -12.46 -15.13 2.86
N ARG A 692 -13.51 -14.75 3.58
CA ARG A 692 -14.51 -13.75 3.14
C ARG A 692 -15.01 -12.93 4.33
N VAL A 693 -15.56 -11.75 4.07
CA VAL A 693 -15.97 -10.79 5.10
C VAL A 693 -17.43 -10.39 4.88
N THR A 694 -18.20 -10.27 5.95
CA THR A 694 -19.59 -9.78 5.93
C THR A 694 -19.69 -8.53 6.78
N ALA A 695 -20.28 -7.46 6.24
CA ALA A 695 -20.47 -6.20 6.96
C ALA A 695 -21.80 -6.22 7.74
N LYS A 696 -21.83 -5.57 8.91
CA LYS A 696 -22.97 -5.60 9.84
C LYS A 696 -23.25 -4.23 10.42
N ASN A 697 -24.54 -3.94 10.61
CA ASN A 697 -25.03 -2.85 11.45
C ASN A 697 -26.41 -3.23 12.04
N ALA A 698 -27.08 -2.27 12.68
CA ALA A 698 -28.42 -2.48 13.24
C ALA A 698 -29.52 -2.81 12.20
N GLY A 699 -29.30 -2.56 10.91
CA GLY A 699 -30.18 -2.93 9.80
C GLY A 699 -30.04 -4.39 9.38
N GLY A 700 -28.92 -5.04 9.67
CA GLY A 700 -28.66 -6.45 9.37
C GLY A 700 -27.24 -6.71 8.86
N SER A 701 -27.04 -7.90 8.29
CA SER A 701 -25.80 -8.34 7.68
C SER A 701 -25.88 -8.25 6.16
N SER A 702 -24.80 -7.79 5.54
CA SER A 702 -24.66 -7.80 4.09
C SER A 702 -24.53 -9.22 3.53
N VAL A 703 -24.52 -9.37 2.21
CA VAL A 703 -23.99 -10.59 1.60
C VAL A 703 -22.46 -10.62 1.79
N PRO A 704 -21.83 -11.81 1.90
CA PRO A 704 -20.38 -11.89 2.04
C PRO A 704 -19.64 -11.28 0.84
N SER A 705 -18.43 -10.79 1.10
CA SER A 705 -17.45 -10.42 0.08
C SER A 705 -17.11 -11.61 -0.81
N TYR A 706 -16.40 -11.33 -1.90
CA TYR A 706 -15.69 -12.37 -2.61
C TYR A 706 -14.69 -13.10 -1.70
N PRO A 707 -14.62 -14.44 -1.82
CA PRO A 707 -13.53 -15.21 -1.25
C PRO A 707 -12.17 -14.73 -1.77
N ALA A 708 -11.23 -14.47 -0.88
CA ALA A 708 -9.83 -14.26 -1.19
C ALA A 708 -9.00 -15.48 -0.73
N GLY A 709 -7.99 -15.85 -1.51
CA GLY A 709 -7.16 -17.05 -1.30
C GLY A 709 -6.93 -17.79 -2.62
N PRO A 710 -6.29 -18.98 -2.59
CA PRO A 710 -5.81 -19.67 -1.40
C PRO A 710 -4.63 -18.95 -0.71
N VAL A 711 -4.60 -18.96 0.62
CA VAL A 711 -3.43 -18.55 1.42
C VAL A 711 -2.98 -19.70 2.31
N THR A 712 -1.69 -20.02 2.29
CA THR A 712 -1.11 -21.01 3.20
C THR A 712 -0.76 -20.35 4.53
N ALA A 713 -1.30 -20.89 5.61
CA ALA A 713 -1.04 -20.40 6.95
C ALA A 713 0.43 -20.63 7.33
N SER A 714 1.09 -19.55 7.74
CA SER A 714 2.43 -19.52 8.32
C SER A 714 2.35 -18.71 9.61
N SER A 715 2.84 -19.27 10.71
CA SER A 715 2.82 -18.62 12.02
C SER A 715 3.89 -17.53 12.15
N VAL A 716 4.89 -17.50 11.27
CA VAL A 716 6.00 -16.53 11.34
C VAL A 716 5.88 -15.45 10.25
N PRO A 717 6.42 -14.23 10.49
CA PRO A 717 6.50 -13.20 9.46
C PRO A 717 7.35 -13.63 8.26
N PRO A 718 7.27 -12.91 7.12
CA PRO A 718 8.17 -13.10 6.00
C PRO A 718 9.63 -12.93 6.44
N VAL A 719 10.53 -13.61 5.73
CA VAL A 719 11.98 -13.41 5.92
C VAL A 719 12.31 -11.95 5.59
N PRO A 720 12.96 -11.21 6.51
CA PRO A 720 13.40 -9.84 6.24
C PRO A 720 14.36 -9.79 5.06
N THR A 721 14.42 -8.66 4.38
CA THR A 721 15.55 -8.36 3.50
C THR A 721 16.83 -8.20 4.31
N ALA A 722 17.99 -8.38 3.67
CA ALA A 722 19.27 -8.11 4.33
C ALA A 722 19.28 -6.68 4.90
N PRO A 723 19.72 -6.49 6.15
CA PRO A 723 19.84 -5.14 6.69
C PRO A 723 20.88 -4.34 5.89
N ALA A 724 20.61 -3.05 5.71
CA ALA A 724 21.54 -2.09 5.16
C ALA A 724 22.48 -1.58 6.26
N LEU A 725 23.77 -1.56 5.96
CA LEU A 725 24.76 -0.92 6.83
C LEU A 725 24.77 0.58 6.52
N LEU A 726 24.47 1.40 7.52
CA LEU A 726 24.67 2.84 7.42
C LEU A 726 26.11 3.16 7.84
N PRO A 727 26.82 4.07 7.13
CA PRO A 727 28.15 4.49 7.52
C PRO A 727 28.08 5.33 8.80
N ILE A 728 28.25 4.68 9.95
CA ILE A 728 28.59 5.32 11.23
C ILE A 728 29.94 4.74 11.67
N GLN A 729 30.94 5.61 11.79
CA GLN A 729 32.36 5.22 11.86
C GLN A 729 32.86 4.87 13.27
N SER A 730 31.99 4.82 14.29
CA SER A 730 32.36 4.50 15.67
C SER A 730 31.59 3.32 16.27
N VAL A 731 30.34 3.09 15.85
CA VAL A 731 29.49 1.92 16.18
C VAL A 731 28.76 1.52 14.90
N SER A 732 28.69 0.21 14.57
CA SER A 732 27.92 -0.22 13.39
C SER A 732 26.47 0.26 13.54
N SER A 733 26.00 1.05 12.56
CA SER A 733 24.60 1.47 12.47
C SER A 733 23.91 0.63 11.42
N ILE A 734 22.90 -0.12 11.85
CA ILE A 734 22.19 -1.09 11.03
C ILE A 734 20.77 -0.57 10.79
N ALA A 735 20.41 -0.40 9.52
CA ALA A 735 19.04 -0.13 9.10
C ALA A 735 18.44 -1.35 8.41
N TRP A 736 17.12 -1.48 8.41
CA TRP A 736 16.41 -2.53 7.65
C TRP A 736 15.07 -1.99 7.15
N GLU A 737 14.44 -2.65 6.19
CA GLU A 737 13.07 -2.30 5.80
C GLU A 737 12.05 -2.96 6.73
N PRO A 738 10.95 -2.28 7.10
CA PRO A 738 9.90 -2.88 7.90
C PRO A 738 9.30 -4.09 7.20
N VAL A 739 9.14 -5.18 7.94
CA VAL A 739 8.59 -6.44 7.45
C VAL A 739 7.11 -6.52 7.81
N LYS A 740 6.26 -6.75 6.81
CA LYS A 740 4.82 -6.92 7.04
C LYS A 740 4.56 -8.01 8.08
N TRP A 741 3.65 -7.72 9.02
CA TRP A 741 3.23 -8.62 10.11
C TRP A 741 4.32 -8.95 11.15
N ALA A 742 5.47 -8.26 11.12
CA ALA A 742 6.42 -8.27 12.21
C ALA A 742 5.99 -7.30 13.31
N ASP A 743 6.03 -7.75 14.56
CA ASP A 743 5.82 -6.93 15.74
C ASP A 743 7.18 -6.48 16.35
N ALA A 744 8.29 -7.18 16.06
CA ALA A 744 9.64 -6.84 16.51
C ALA A 744 10.73 -7.51 15.64
N TYR A 745 12.00 -7.19 15.89
CA TYR A 745 13.17 -7.75 15.19
C TYR A 745 14.29 -8.20 16.14
N ASP A 746 15.03 -9.24 15.75
CA ASP A 746 16.31 -9.61 16.37
C ASP A 746 17.44 -9.40 15.37
N LEU A 747 18.42 -8.59 15.76
CA LEU A 747 19.67 -8.40 15.03
C LEU A 747 20.73 -9.37 15.56
N GLU A 748 21.28 -10.19 14.70
CA GLU A 748 22.35 -11.13 15.01
C GLU A 748 23.68 -10.69 14.38
N ARG A 749 24.79 -11.00 15.06
CA ARG A 749 26.16 -10.68 14.67
C ARG A 749 27.07 -11.92 14.76
N ALA A 750 28.06 -12.01 13.88
CA ALA A 750 29.11 -13.03 13.91
C ALA A 750 30.46 -12.49 13.42
N GLU A 751 31.59 -13.10 13.81
CA GLU A 751 32.93 -12.73 13.30
C GLU A 751 33.25 -13.38 11.95
N THR A 752 32.48 -14.39 11.54
CA THR A 752 32.57 -15.03 10.21
C THR A 752 31.19 -15.06 9.56
N ALA A 753 31.13 -15.17 8.23
CA ALA A 753 29.85 -15.20 7.50
C ALA A 753 29.03 -16.47 7.83
N GLU A 754 29.67 -17.53 8.30
CA GLU A 754 29.05 -18.80 8.65
C GLU A 754 28.65 -18.88 10.15
N GLY A 755 29.12 -17.95 10.98
CA GLY A 755 28.87 -17.92 12.42
C GLY A 755 30.09 -18.32 13.27
N PRO A 756 29.91 -18.63 14.56
CA PRO A 756 28.64 -18.68 15.28
C PRO A 756 27.98 -17.29 15.40
N TRP A 757 26.64 -17.28 15.38
CA TRP A 757 25.83 -16.07 15.47
C TRP A 757 25.38 -15.80 16.91
N SER A 758 25.46 -14.55 17.33
CA SER A 758 25.00 -14.05 18.64
C SER A 758 24.05 -12.87 18.47
N VAL A 759 23.06 -12.71 19.34
CA VAL A 759 22.13 -11.59 19.30
C VAL A 759 22.84 -10.31 19.73
N ALA A 760 22.87 -9.31 18.83
CA ALA A 760 23.42 -7.98 19.05
C ALA A 760 22.33 -6.95 19.43
N GLY A 761 21.07 -7.22 19.08
CA GLY A 761 19.90 -6.47 19.53
C GLY A 761 18.67 -7.36 19.50
N SER A 762 17.83 -7.29 20.52
CA SER A 762 16.64 -8.13 20.67
C SER A 762 15.39 -7.30 20.88
N ASP A 763 14.25 -7.78 20.35
CA ASP A 763 12.95 -7.10 20.49
C ASP A 763 12.97 -5.66 19.96
N LEU A 764 13.76 -5.41 18.91
CA LEU A 764 13.88 -4.10 18.29
C LEU A 764 12.56 -3.76 17.59
N SER A 765 12.07 -2.54 17.80
CA SER A 765 10.91 -1.99 17.13
C SER A 765 11.31 -1.32 15.80
N GLU A 766 10.32 -0.87 15.02
CA GLU A 766 10.59 -0.03 13.85
C GLU A 766 11.20 1.34 14.21
N GLU A 767 10.95 1.84 15.43
CA GLU A 767 11.48 3.12 15.93
C GLU A 767 12.96 3.03 16.31
N ASP A 768 13.46 1.82 16.59
CA ASP A 768 14.88 1.57 16.88
C ASP A 768 15.76 1.60 15.62
N ARG A 769 15.18 1.92 14.46
CA ARG A 769 15.87 2.01 13.17
C ARG A 769 16.34 3.46 12.90
N PRO A 770 17.64 3.68 12.62
CA PRO A 770 18.71 2.70 12.57
C PRO A 770 19.23 2.30 13.96
N TYR A 771 19.53 1.02 14.15
CA TYR A 771 20.01 0.48 15.42
C TYR A 771 21.53 0.58 15.50
N GLN A 772 22.07 0.99 16.65
CA GLN A 772 23.50 1.03 16.91
C GLN A 772 23.91 -0.16 17.76
N ASP A 773 24.78 -1.01 17.22
CA ASP A 773 25.34 -2.14 17.97
C ASP A 773 26.50 -1.72 18.87
N ALA A 774 26.15 -1.08 19.98
CA ALA A 774 27.05 -0.61 21.03
C ALA A 774 27.96 -1.71 21.63
N THR A 775 27.61 -2.98 21.46
CA THR A 775 28.35 -4.12 22.05
C THR A 775 29.47 -4.64 21.15
N ALA A 776 29.66 -4.05 19.97
CA ALA A 776 30.68 -4.47 19.03
C ALA A 776 32.06 -3.97 19.45
N ASN A 777 33.04 -4.88 19.52
CA ASN A 777 34.40 -4.52 19.89
C ASN A 777 35.09 -3.76 18.74
N SER A 778 35.68 -2.61 19.06
CA SER A 778 36.51 -1.85 18.12
C SER A 778 37.68 -2.70 17.56
N GLY A 779 37.92 -2.60 16.25
CA GLY A 779 38.97 -3.31 15.52
C GLY A 779 38.59 -4.72 15.05
N ILE A 780 37.41 -5.24 15.41
CA ILE A 780 36.93 -6.55 14.97
C ILE A 780 35.95 -6.39 13.80
N ALA A 781 36.10 -7.27 12.80
CA ALA A 781 35.23 -7.36 11.64
C ALA A 781 34.02 -8.25 11.94
N TYR A 782 32.81 -7.71 11.79
CA TYR A 782 31.56 -8.40 12.08
C TYR A 782 30.64 -8.50 10.85
N TYR A 783 29.91 -9.60 10.77
CA TYR A 783 28.80 -9.84 9.86
C TYR A 783 27.49 -9.71 10.63
N TYR A 784 26.45 -9.19 9.98
CA TYR A 784 25.12 -8.97 10.56
C TYR A 784 24.02 -9.64 9.74
N ARG A 785 22.95 -10.08 10.41
CA ARG A 785 21.70 -10.54 9.78
C ARG A 785 20.51 -10.25 10.70
N LEU A 786 19.30 -10.20 10.15
CA LEU A 786 18.09 -9.80 10.86
C LEU A 786 17.02 -10.90 10.82
N LYS A 787 16.27 -11.06 11.90
CA LYS A 787 15.06 -11.89 11.96
C LYS A 787 13.86 -11.03 12.34
N ALA A 788 12.71 -11.27 11.72
CA ALA A 788 11.44 -10.66 12.10
C ALA A 788 10.69 -11.57 13.08
N LYS A 789 9.95 -10.96 14.00
CA LYS A 789 9.22 -11.67 15.05
C LYS A 789 7.80 -11.18 15.14
N ASN A 790 6.89 -12.09 15.46
CA ASN A 790 5.53 -11.77 15.89
C ASN A 790 5.05 -12.80 16.92
N ALA A 791 3.80 -12.70 17.34
CA ALA A 791 3.21 -13.64 18.30
C ALA A 791 3.25 -15.13 17.86
N GLY A 792 3.37 -15.43 16.56
CA GLY A 792 3.42 -16.80 16.04
C GLY A 792 4.84 -17.34 15.79
N GLY A 793 5.88 -16.53 16.02
CA GLY A 793 7.27 -16.98 16.09
C GLY A 793 8.28 -16.04 15.41
N ILE A 794 9.44 -16.61 15.08
CA ILE A 794 10.59 -15.90 14.52
C ILE A 794 10.83 -16.39 13.09
N SER A 795 11.00 -15.48 12.14
CA SER A 795 11.32 -15.81 10.75
C SER A 795 12.68 -16.50 10.62
N GLU A 796 12.93 -17.11 9.46
CA GLU A 796 14.31 -17.38 9.04
C GLU A 796 15.12 -16.05 8.97
N PRO A 797 16.44 -16.09 9.18
CA PRO A 797 17.27 -14.90 9.10
C PRO A 797 17.38 -14.39 7.66
N SER A 798 17.52 -13.09 7.52
CA SER A 798 17.87 -12.44 6.26
C SER A 798 19.25 -12.86 5.76
N ASN A 799 19.55 -12.51 4.50
CA ASN A 799 20.91 -12.63 3.98
C ASN A 799 21.89 -11.80 4.81
N THR A 800 23.11 -12.30 4.95
CA THR A 800 24.18 -11.67 5.73
C THR A 800 24.73 -10.42 5.04
N VAL A 801 25.01 -9.39 5.83
CA VAL A 801 25.71 -8.16 5.42
C VAL A 801 27.03 -8.01 6.19
N GLY A 802 28.07 -7.46 5.56
CA GLY A 802 29.42 -7.32 6.13
C GLY A 802 30.51 -8.01 5.28
N PRO A 803 31.76 -8.09 5.78
CA PRO A 803 32.19 -7.69 7.12
C PRO A 803 32.26 -6.16 7.30
N VAL A 804 31.95 -5.69 8.51
CA VAL A 804 32.16 -4.30 8.95
C VAL A 804 33.11 -4.30 10.13
N THR A 805 34.18 -3.53 10.04
CA THR A 805 35.07 -3.29 11.17
C THR A 805 34.58 -2.10 11.96
N VAL A 806 34.25 -2.30 13.24
CA VAL A 806 33.85 -1.22 14.14
C VAL A 806 35.10 -0.45 14.58
N HIS A 807 35.03 0.87 14.63
CA HIS A 807 36.20 1.72 14.84
C HIS A 807 35.94 2.84 15.87
N ASN A 808 35.66 2.50 17.14
CA ASN A 808 35.78 3.47 18.23
C ASN A 808 37.25 3.55 18.66
N ALA A 809 37.95 4.63 18.30
CA ALA A 809 39.36 4.78 18.69
C ALA A 809 39.50 4.92 20.22
N ALA A 810 38.49 5.46 20.91
CA ALA A 810 38.53 5.66 22.36
C ALA A 810 38.68 4.33 23.12
N GLN A 811 38.04 3.26 22.64
CA GLN A 811 38.16 1.90 23.19
C GLN A 811 39.57 1.30 23.08
N LEU A 812 40.36 1.77 22.11
CA LEU A 812 41.72 1.30 21.86
C LEU A 812 42.78 2.07 22.68
N ALA A 813 42.37 3.09 23.42
CA ALA A 813 43.26 3.96 24.19
C ALA A 813 43.53 3.41 25.59
N ALA A 814 44.75 3.61 26.08
CA ALA A 814 44.99 3.65 27.52
C ALA A 814 44.37 4.93 28.09
N LEU A 815 43.61 4.80 29.17
CA LEU A 815 42.85 5.92 29.73
C LEU A 815 43.50 6.42 31.01
N THR A 816 43.72 7.73 31.07
CA THR A 816 44.21 8.43 32.26
C THR A 816 43.20 9.51 32.65
N ALA A 817 42.80 9.57 33.91
CA ALA A 817 41.86 10.57 34.42
C ALA A 817 42.44 11.27 35.66
N ASP A 818 41.86 12.42 36.03
CA ASP A 818 42.23 13.23 37.20
C ASP A 818 42.04 12.51 38.56
N SER A 819 41.17 11.50 38.63
CA SER A 819 40.89 10.73 39.86
C SER A 819 40.68 9.24 39.59
N THR A 820 41.29 8.36 40.41
CA THR A 820 41.26 6.89 40.25
C THR A 820 40.84 6.10 41.50
N THR A 821 40.18 6.71 42.49
CA THR A 821 39.75 6.02 43.72
C THR A 821 38.22 5.84 43.79
N GLY A 822 37.73 4.60 43.62
CA GLY A 822 36.36 4.13 43.94
C GLY A 822 35.21 4.62 43.04
N THR A 823 34.55 3.73 42.30
CA THR A 823 33.48 3.95 41.27
C THR A 823 33.85 4.77 40.02
N ASN A 824 35.02 5.42 40.01
CA ASN A 824 35.54 6.25 38.92
C ASN A 824 36.40 5.43 37.94
N VAL A 825 35.81 4.50 37.19
CA VAL A 825 36.54 3.64 36.24
C VAL A 825 36.59 4.32 34.86
N PRO A 826 37.74 4.83 34.38
CA PRO A 826 37.82 5.54 33.09
C PRO A 826 37.37 4.68 31.92
N ALA A 827 37.55 3.36 32.00
CA ALA A 827 37.11 2.42 30.97
C ALA A 827 35.60 2.49 30.70
N TYR A 828 34.78 2.83 31.70
CA TYR A 828 33.33 3.02 31.52
C TYR A 828 32.97 4.28 30.76
N ALA A 829 33.91 5.18 30.49
CA ALA A 829 33.66 6.32 29.63
C ALA A 829 33.71 5.94 28.15
N VAL A 830 34.20 4.76 27.78
CA VAL A 830 34.46 4.40 26.38
C VAL A 830 34.02 2.97 26.09
N ASP A 831 33.33 2.28 27.00
CA ASP A 831 33.03 0.84 26.87
C ASP A 831 31.88 0.55 25.91
N GLY A 832 31.31 1.59 25.27
CA GLY A 832 30.17 1.49 24.37
C GLY A 832 28.84 1.46 25.11
N SER A 833 28.81 1.47 26.45
CA SER A 833 27.60 1.20 27.23
C SER A 833 27.09 2.43 27.96
N LEU A 834 25.90 2.90 27.57
CA LEU A 834 25.16 3.94 28.30
C LEU A 834 24.67 3.49 29.69
N SER A 835 24.84 2.21 30.03
CA SER A 835 24.44 1.64 31.33
C SER A 835 25.53 1.71 32.40
N THR A 836 26.78 1.87 31.97
CA THR A 836 27.98 2.06 32.78
C THR A 836 28.40 3.53 32.69
N ARG A 837 29.20 4.03 33.62
CA ARG A 837 29.65 5.43 33.58
C ARG A 837 30.96 5.67 34.30
N TRP A 838 31.78 6.54 33.72
CA TRP A 838 32.85 7.19 34.45
C TRP A 838 32.29 8.36 35.28
N LEU A 839 32.84 8.51 36.47
CA LEU A 839 32.53 9.58 37.42
C LEU A 839 33.87 10.27 37.78
N SER A 840 33.91 11.60 37.83
CA SER A 840 35.09 12.33 38.34
C SER A 840 35.08 12.42 39.87
N GLY A 841 36.22 12.70 40.49
CA GLY A 841 36.32 12.83 41.96
C GLY A 841 35.84 14.20 42.47
N SER A 842 35.26 14.25 43.68
CA SER A 842 34.60 15.45 44.24
C SER A 842 35.53 16.54 44.82
N GLY A 843 36.81 16.62 44.42
CA GLY A 843 37.83 17.39 45.13
C GLY A 843 38.82 18.24 44.31
N GLY A 844 38.79 18.20 42.98
CA GLY A 844 39.71 18.97 42.11
C GLY A 844 39.06 20.19 41.47
N GLU A 845 39.86 21.19 41.07
CA GLU A 845 39.41 22.33 40.23
C GLU A 845 39.48 22.04 38.72
N GLU A 846 40.13 20.94 38.31
CA GLU A 846 40.26 20.52 36.91
C GLU A 846 39.88 19.04 36.76
N HIS A 847 38.91 18.74 35.90
CA HIS A 847 38.47 17.38 35.59
C HIS A 847 38.87 17.04 34.16
N PHE A 848 39.58 15.92 33.95
CA PHE A 848 39.92 15.50 32.60
C PHE A 848 39.88 13.99 32.43
N LEU A 849 39.56 13.58 31.20
CA LEU A 849 39.74 12.23 30.69
C LEU A 849 40.67 12.28 29.49
N ARG A 850 41.77 11.54 29.55
CA ARG A 850 42.79 11.47 28.51
C ARG A 850 42.81 10.08 27.89
N MET A 851 42.83 10.05 26.58
CA MET A 851 42.99 8.86 25.75
C MET A 851 44.40 8.87 25.16
N GLU A 852 45.17 7.81 25.41
CA GLU A 852 46.55 7.65 24.95
C GLU A 852 46.70 6.36 24.15
N TRP A 853 47.15 6.48 22.90
CA TRP A 853 47.32 5.33 22.00
C TRP A 853 48.78 4.93 21.86
N PRO A 854 49.08 3.62 21.73
CA PRO A 854 50.44 3.13 21.49
C PRO A 854 51.01 3.57 20.13
N ALA A 855 50.14 3.92 19.18
CA ALA A 855 50.51 4.47 17.89
C ALA A 855 49.56 5.62 17.53
N ALA A 856 50.05 6.61 16.78
CA ALA A 856 49.28 7.80 16.43
C ALA A 856 48.03 7.43 15.61
N GLN A 857 46.86 7.82 16.11
CA GLN A 857 45.57 7.69 15.43
C GLN A 857 45.28 8.96 14.63
N THR A 858 44.43 8.85 13.61
CA THR A 858 43.88 10.02 12.89
C THR A 858 42.45 10.22 13.34
N ILE A 859 42.18 11.28 14.10
CA ILE A 859 40.88 11.58 14.71
C ILE A 859 40.32 12.85 14.08
N ASN A 860 39.03 12.86 13.76
CA ASN A 860 38.32 14.04 13.20
C ASN A 860 36.96 14.30 13.87
N GLN A 861 36.52 13.41 14.76
CA GLN A 861 35.27 13.51 15.48
C GLN A 861 35.43 13.03 16.92
N VAL A 862 34.74 13.69 17.85
CA VAL A 862 34.51 13.19 19.20
C VAL A 862 33.03 13.30 19.54
N LYS A 863 32.43 12.24 20.06
CA LYS A 863 31.06 12.24 20.59
C LYS A 863 31.08 12.00 22.09
N LEU A 864 30.37 12.81 22.86
CA LEU A 864 30.34 12.69 24.33
C LEU A 864 28.90 12.67 24.85
N TRP A 865 28.58 11.67 25.68
CA TRP A 865 27.28 11.53 26.33
C TRP A 865 27.38 11.64 27.87
N SER A 866 26.56 12.52 28.48
CA SER A 866 26.71 12.91 29.89
C SER A 866 25.43 12.99 30.76
N GLY A 867 24.25 12.57 30.27
CA GLY A 867 22.93 12.74 30.92
C GLY A 867 22.41 11.56 31.77
N ALA A 868 21.24 11.68 32.43
CA ALA A 868 20.64 10.61 33.27
C ALA A 868 19.24 10.17 32.79
N SER A 869 18.91 8.88 32.93
CA SER A 869 17.61 8.29 32.51
C SER A 869 16.42 8.59 33.44
N SER A 870 16.66 9.10 34.65
CA SER A 870 15.61 9.31 35.66
C SER A 870 15.64 10.72 36.25
N GLY A 871 15.09 11.69 35.52
CA GLY A 871 14.52 12.94 36.05
C GLY A 871 15.38 13.86 36.93
N ALA A 872 16.70 13.70 36.96
CA ALA A 872 17.59 14.52 37.77
C ALA A 872 18.60 15.28 36.89
N ASN A 873 18.69 16.61 37.11
CA ASN A 873 19.45 17.58 36.30
C ASN A 873 20.97 17.48 36.52
N TRP A 874 21.60 16.45 35.97
CA TRP A 874 23.05 16.25 36.02
C TRP A 874 23.62 16.31 34.59
N HIS A 875 24.22 17.44 34.19
CA HIS A 875 24.74 17.69 32.82
C HIS A 875 26.15 18.32 32.84
N ILE A 876 27.01 17.97 31.89
CA ILE A 876 28.28 18.70 31.68
C ILE A 876 27.97 20.02 30.96
N ARG A 877 28.14 21.15 31.65
CA ARG A 877 27.84 22.49 31.12
C ARG A 877 28.90 23.02 30.17
N SER A 878 30.17 22.70 30.42
CA SER A 878 31.25 23.19 29.57
C SER A 878 32.44 22.24 29.61
N PHE A 879 33.03 22.02 28.44
CA PHE A 879 34.24 21.21 28.30
C PHE A 879 35.07 21.66 27.08
N THR A 880 36.35 21.33 27.10
CA THR A 880 37.28 21.58 26.00
C THR A 880 37.90 20.28 25.54
N LEU A 881 38.31 20.29 24.27
CA LEU A 881 38.98 19.20 23.60
C LEU A 881 40.37 19.66 23.17
N ALA A 882 41.40 18.87 23.46
CA ALA A 882 42.77 19.14 23.04
C ALA A 882 43.47 17.87 22.55
N TYR A 883 44.43 18.03 21.63
CA TYR A 883 45.25 16.92 21.12
C TYR A 883 46.74 17.17 21.37
N TRP A 884 47.49 16.07 21.53
CA TRP A 884 48.93 16.12 21.75
C TRP A 884 49.67 16.18 20.42
N THR A 885 50.56 17.16 20.28
CA THR A 885 51.40 17.32 19.06
C THR A 885 52.69 16.51 19.10
N GLY A 886 53.01 15.87 20.22
CA GLY A 886 54.33 15.28 20.51
C GLY A 886 55.13 16.12 21.51
N THR A 887 54.89 17.42 21.58
CA THR A 887 55.61 18.36 22.46
C THR A 887 54.71 19.27 23.30
N GLU A 888 53.51 19.58 22.81
CA GLU A 888 52.55 20.45 23.48
C GLU A 888 51.10 20.01 23.21
N TRP A 889 50.19 20.37 24.12
CA TRP A 889 48.74 20.23 23.92
C TRP A 889 48.22 21.41 23.11
N LYS A 890 47.50 21.12 22.03
CA LYS A 890 46.82 22.14 21.22
C LYS A 890 45.31 22.03 21.38
N PRO A 891 44.60 23.15 21.57
CA PRO A 891 43.15 23.16 21.63
C PRO A 891 42.58 22.75 20.27
N LEU A 892 41.48 22.01 20.31
CA LEU A 892 40.79 21.45 19.15
C LEU A 892 39.35 21.97 19.06
N ALA A 893 38.62 21.96 20.17
CA ALA A 893 37.26 22.47 20.26
C ALA A 893 36.92 22.87 21.71
N SER A 894 35.87 23.68 21.89
CA SER A 894 35.32 24.04 23.19
C SER A 894 33.80 24.17 23.10
N VAL A 895 33.10 23.63 24.09
CA VAL A 895 31.65 23.77 24.25
C VAL A 895 31.39 24.53 25.54
N GLU A 896 30.59 25.60 25.46
CA GLU A 896 30.18 26.42 26.59
C GLU A 896 28.65 26.39 26.74
N ASP A 897 28.19 26.50 27.98
CA ASP A 897 26.76 26.55 28.36
C ASP A 897 25.88 25.51 27.65
N ASN A 898 26.36 24.27 27.59
CA ASN A 898 25.71 23.16 26.92
C ASN A 898 24.25 22.97 27.39
N GLU A 899 23.31 23.06 26.45
CA GLU A 899 21.88 22.77 26.63
C GLU A 899 21.43 21.51 25.86
N GLN A 900 22.30 20.91 25.04
CA GLN A 900 22.00 19.72 24.22
C GLN A 900 21.74 18.46 25.05
N ASP A 901 22.20 18.41 26.31
CA ASP A 901 22.01 17.26 27.19
C ASP A 901 20.62 17.21 27.87
N GLY A 902 19.69 18.05 27.44
CA GLY A 902 18.34 18.16 27.99
C GLY A 902 17.37 17.07 27.50
N PHE A 903 17.09 16.11 28.38
CA PHE A 903 15.88 15.25 28.39
C PHE A 903 15.69 14.12 27.35
N TYR A 904 16.49 13.95 26.30
CA TYR A 904 16.27 12.85 25.32
C TYR A 904 17.53 12.26 24.65
N GLY A 905 18.57 11.91 25.43
CA GLY A 905 19.56 10.92 24.95
C GLY A 905 20.48 11.32 23.79
N GLU A 906 20.68 12.61 23.50
CA GLU A 906 21.54 13.07 22.39
C GLU A 906 23.02 13.19 22.81
N TYR A 907 23.95 12.93 21.87
CA TYR A 907 25.40 13.10 22.06
C TYR A 907 25.83 14.54 21.75
N ASN A 908 26.84 15.02 22.48
CA ASN A 908 27.61 16.19 22.06
C ASN A 908 28.58 15.77 20.96
N GLU A 909 28.24 16.04 19.70
CA GLU A 909 29.06 15.69 18.54
C GLU A 909 29.95 16.86 18.10
N LEU A 910 31.26 16.65 18.16
CA LEU A 910 32.27 17.62 17.72
C LEU A 910 32.99 17.10 16.48
N HIS A 911 32.89 17.84 15.38
CA HIS A 911 33.64 17.58 14.16
C HIS A 911 34.76 18.61 13.97
N PHE A 912 35.93 18.16 13.52
CA PHE A 912 37.10 19.00 13.30
C PHE A 912 37.99 18.44 12.20
N GLU A 913 38.90 19.27 11.68
CA GLU A 913 39.89 18.84 10.70
C GLU A 913 40.71 17.64 11.24
N PRO A 914 40.93 16.58 10.44
CA PRO A 914 41.62 15.38 10.90
C PRO A 914 42.98 15.68 11.55
N VAL A 915 43.12 15.35 12.84
CA VAL A 915 44.37 15.46 13.59
C VAL A 915 45.00 14.08 13.74
N ARG A 916 46.29 13.98 13.41
CA ARG A 916 47.07 12.77 13.70
C ARG A 916 47.78 12.94 15.04
N THR A 917 47.38 12.16 16.04
CA THR A 917 47.86 12.32 17.42
C THR A 917 48.00 10.98 18.15
N THR A 918 48.90 10.92 19.13
CA THR A 918 49.00 9.79 20.08
C THR A 918 48.20 10.01 21.34
N ALA A 919 47.66 11.22 21.59
CA ALA A 919 46.83 11.46 22.77
C ALA A 919 45.81 12.58 22.56
N LEU A 920 44.63 12.39 23.14
CA LEU A 920 43.53 13.36 23.13
C LEU A 920 43.01 13.53 24.56
N GLN A 921 42.63 14.74 24.94
CA GLN A 921 42.13 15.06 26.27
C GLN A 921 40.81 15.82 26.19
N VAL A 922 39.83 15.35 26.94
CA VAL A 922 38.59 16.07 27.26
C VAL A 922 38.77 16.68 28.64
N SER A 923 38.71 18.01 28.74
CA SER A 923 38.80 18.76 29.99
C SER A 923 37.46 19.40 30.31
N ILE A 924 36.84 18.99 31.42
CA ILE A 924 35.53 19.48 31.85
C ILE A 924 35.75 20.73 32.71
N THR A 925 35.30 21.86 32.19
CA THR A 925 35.54 23.18 32.79
C THR A 925 34.38 23.63 33.68
N LYS A 926 33.17 23.07 33.51
CA LYS A 926 32.02 23.28 34.40
C LYS A 926 31.18 21.99 34.58
N PRO A 927 31.34 21.23 35.68
CA PRO A 927 30.39 20.19 36.07
C PRO A 927 29.06 20.83 36.57
N SER A 928 27.91 20.26 36.20
CA SER A 928 26.49 20.70 36.37
C SER A 928 26.11 21.84 37.36
N TRP A 929 25.16 22.73 37.00
CA TRP A 929 24.45 23.61 37.96
C TRP A 929 23.02 24.10 37.59
N GLN A 930 22.09 24.04 38.57
CA GLN A 930 21.19 25.16 39.00
C GLN A 930 20.52 24.93 40.38
N GLY A 931 20.76 25.85 41.33
CA GLY A 931 19.66 26.48 42.09
C GLY A 931 19.26 26.06 43.52
N LEU A 932 19.87 25.08 44.19
CA LEU A 932 19.56 24.70 45.60
C LEU A 932 20.85 24.32 46.37
N PRO A 933 20.88 24.23 47.73
CA PRO A 933 22.14 24.19 48.46
C PRO A 933 23.00 22.97 48.07
N VAL A 934 24.25 23.27 47.72
CA VAL A 934 25.29 22.39 47.14
C VAL A 934 25.30 21.01 47.79
N ASN A 935 24.95 19.97 47.01
CA ASN A 935 25.32 18.61 47.37
C ASN A 935 26.80 18.43 46.97
N PRO A 936 27.69 17.86 47.83
CA PRO A 936 29.05 17.50 47.44
C PRO A 936 29.17 16.71 46.13
N ASP A 937 28.12 15.98 45.74
CA ASP A 937 28.03 15.24 44.47
C ASP A 937 27.91 16.13 43.22
N ASP A 938 27.61 17.43 43.37
CA ASP A 938 27.43 18.38 42.26
C ASP A 938 28.76 18.80 41.61
N ARG A 939 29.90 18.44 42.22
CA ARG A 939 31.27 18.67 41.71
C ARG A 939 31.81 17.50 40.88
N ILE A 940 30.96 16.53 40.57
CA ILE A 940 31.33 15.30 39.86
C ILE A 940 30.87 15.41 38.40
N ALA A 941 31.79 15.29 37.47
CA ALA A 941 31.50 15.10 36.06
C ALA A 941 31.16 13.62 35.80
N ARG A 942 30.22 13.38 34.89
CA ARG A 942 29.80 12.03 34.52
C ARG A 942 29.88 11.88 33.02
N ILE A 943 30.55 10.84 32.54
CA ILE A 943 30.56 10.48 31.12
C ILE A 943 30.06 9.05 31.07
N MET A 944 28.99 8.78 30.33
CA MET A 944 28.51 7.41 30.15
C MET A 944 28.92 6.82 28.81
N GLU A 945 29.25 7.64 27.80
CA GLU A 945 29.99 7.17 26.62
C GLU A 945 30.76 8.33 25.97
N LEU A 946 31.96 8.02 25.47
CA LEU A 946 32.87 8.90 24.75
C LEU A 946 33.45 8.14 23.57
N GLU A 947 33.16 8.62 22.37
CA GLU A 947 33.64 8.04 21.13
C GLU A 947 34.64 8.97 20.47
N ALA A 948 35.73 8.42 19.93
CA ALA A 948 36.68 9.13 19.08
C ALA A 948 36.68 8.49 17.69
N GLY A 949 36.15 9.22 16.71
CA GLY A 949 35.96 8.74 15.33
C GLY A 949 37.19 9.00 14.44
N TYR A 950 37.36 8.14 13.42
CA TYR A 950 38.41 8.27 12.41
C TYR A 950 38.00 9.19 11.26
N ALA A 951 39.01 9.78 10.58
CA ALA A 951 38.81 10.36 9.26
C ALA A 951 38.18 9.34 8.32
N ASP A 952 37.10 9.73 7.65
CA ASP A 952 36.50 8.93 6.59
C ASP A 952 37.58 8.61 5.54
N ARG A 953 37.80 7.31 5.32
CA ARG A 953 38.73 6.78 4.31
C ARG A 953 38.01 5.93 3.27
N THR A 954 36.68 5.81 3.38
CA THR A 954 35.90 4.95 2.53
C THR A 954 35.37 5.78 1.39
N ALA A 955 35.87 5.52 0.19
CA ALA A 955 35.30 6.13 -0.99
C ALA A 955 33.82 5.71 -1.15
N PRO A 956 32.94 6.60 -1.65
CA PRO A 956 31.58 6.22 -2.04
C PRO A 956 31.59 5.04 -3.00
N GLY A 957 30.45 4.34 -3.06
CA GLY A 957 30.18 3.36 -4.10
C GLY A 957 30.39 3.93 -5.50
N GLU A 958 30.64 3.06 -6.47
CA GLU A 958 30.73 3.49 -7.86
C GLU A 958 29.36 3.95 -8.39
N VAL A 959 29.37 4.88 -9.35
CA VAL A 959 28.14 5.23 -10.08
C VAL A 959 27.60 4.00 -10.81
N SER A 960 26.28 3.85 -10.86
CA SER A 960 25.62 2.73 -11.56
C SER A 960 24.78 3.24 -12.73
N GLY A 961 24.06 2.35 -13.43
CA GLY A 961 23.11 2.76 -14.49
C GLY A 961 23.73 3.61 -15.60
N THR A 962 25.02 3.43 -15.89
CA THR A 962 25.74 4.31 -16.81
C THR A 962 25.28 4.13 -18.25
N ALA A 963 25.05 5.24 -18.95
CA ALA A 963 24.74 5.21 -20.38
C ALA A 963 25.39 6.38 -21.12
N VAL A 964 25.66 6.16 -22.42
CA VAL A 964 26.23 7.16 -23.31
C VAL A 964 25.30 7.35 -24.50
N ILE A 965 24.82 8.58 -24.67
CA ILE A 965 23.96 8.97 -25.78
C ILE A 965 24.78 9.77 -26.79
N SER A 966 24.95 9.20 -28.00
CA SER A 966 25.70 9.84 -29.08
C SER A 966 24.84 10.84 -29.86
N GLY A 967 25.24 12.12 -29.83
CA GLY A 967 24.75 13.15 -30.74
C GLY A 967 25.68 13.34 -31.96
N LYS A 968 25.36 14.29 -32.85
CA LYS A 968 26.13 14.53 -34.09
C LYS A 968 27.60 14.87 -33.85
N ASP A 969 27.86 15.67 -32.82
CA ASP A 969 29.14 16.28 -32.44
C ASP A 969 29.34 16.31 -30.90
N ARG A 970 28.62 15.45 -30.19
CA ARG A 970 28.54 15.45 -28.73
C ARG A 970 28.26 14.07 -28.15
N LEU A 971 28.64 13.87 -26.90
CA LEU A 971 28.27 12.70 -26.09
C LEU A 971 27.59 13.19 -24.81
N THR A 972 26.43 12.64 -24.49
CA THR A 972 25.76 12.85 -23.22
C THR A 972 25.95 11.60 -22.37
N LEU A 973 26.58 11.75 -21.21
CA LEU A 973 26.75 10.70 -20.22
C LEU A 973 25.62 10.80 -19.19
N THR A 974 25.05 9.67 -18.81
CA THR A 974 24.09 9.55 -17.69
C THR A 974 24.55 8.45 -16.76
N TRP A 975 24.19 8.55 -15.49
CA TRP A 975 24.47 7.53 -14.48
C TRP A 975 23.40 7.55 -13.39
N THR A 976 23.58 6.75 -12.36
CA THR A 976 22.84 6.80 -11.10
C THR A 976 23.87 6.98 -10.00
N ASP A 977 23.66 7.99 -9.17
CA ASP A 977 24.52 8.27 -8.03
C ASP A 977 24.52 7.06 -7.08
N PRO A 978 25.65 6.75 -6.44
CA PRO A 978 25.68 5.76 -5.39
C PRO A 978 24.81 6.22 -4.20
N SER A 979 24.25 5.25 -3.46
CA SER A 979 23.35 5.53 -2.34
C SER A 979 24.05 6.12 -1.10
N ASP A 980 25.38 6.26 -1.15
CA ASP A 980 26.19 6.81 -0.08
C ASP A 980 25.67 8.19 0.39
N PRO A 981 25.30 8.33 1.69
CA PRO A 981 24.76 9.56 2.23
C PRO A 981 25.68 10.77 2.09
N ASP A 982 26.99 10.53 2.16
CA ASP A 982 28.08 11.51 2.14
C ASP A 982 28.66 11.82 0.77
N LEU A 983 28.14 11.20 -0.31
CA LEU A 983 28.50 11.56 -1.68
C LEU A 983 28.40 13.08 -1.88
N ALA A 984 29.49 13.71 -2.32
CA ALA A 984 29.52 15.14 -2.61
C ALA A 984 29.31 15.41 -4.10
N HIS A 985 30.10 14.76 -4.94
CA HIS A 985 30.12 15.01 -6.38
C HIS A 985 30.70 13.85 -7.19
N ILE A 986 30.42 13.86 -8.49
CA ILE A 986 31.04 12.99 -9.49
C ILE A 986 32.07 13.78 -10.28
N ARG A 987 33.31 13.30 -10.26
CA ARG A 987 34.44 13.84 -11.01
C ARG A 987 34.60 13.07 -12.31
N ILE A 988 34.67 13.76 -13.45
CA ILE A 988 34.75 13.15 -14.78
C ILE A 988 36.11 13.48 -15.41
N VAL A 989 36.89 12.45 -15.73
CA VAL A 989 38.23 12.58 -16.32
C VAL A 989 38.34 11.79 -17.64
N PRO A 990 39.27 12.13 -18.56
CA PRO A 990 39.57 11.28 -19.71
C PRO A 990 40.18 9.95 -19.25
N GLU A 991 39.75 8.85 -19.85
CA GLU A 991 40.29 7.53 -19.53
C GLU A 991 41.76 7.41 -19.98
N GLY A 992 42.63 6.94 -19.09
CA GLY A 992 44.07 6.78 -19.32
C GLY A 992 44.96 7.97 -18.93
N ALA A 993 44.38 9.08 -18.43
CA ALA A 993 45.10 10.26 -17.97
C ALA A 993 45.09 10.39 -16.44
N ALA A 994 45.80 9.48 -15.75
CA ALA A 994 45.91 9.52 -14.29
C ALA A 994 46.57 10.83 -13.82
N GLY A 995 45.84 11.65 -13.04
CA GLY A 995 46.30 12.94 -12.53
C GLY A 995 45.95 14.17 -13.38
N ALA A 996 45.13 14.02 -14.43
CA ALA A 996 44.60 15.17 -15.17
C ALA A 996 43.50 15.89 -14.37
N GLU A 997 43.43 17.22 -14.53
CA GLU A 997 42.31 18.03 -14.02
C GLU A 997 40.97 17.51 -14.58
N PRO A 998 39.90 17.50 -13.78
CA PRO A 998 38.62 17.00 -14.24
C PRO A 998 38.05 17.84 -15.37
N LEU A 999 37.50 17.15 -16.37
CA LEU A 999 36.74 17.79 -17.45
C LEU A 999 35.41 18.36 -16.92
N ALA A 1000 34.85 17.74 -15.88
CA ALA A 1000 33.69 18.21 -15.17
C ALA A 1000 33.63 17.68 -13.74
N THR A 1001 33.06 18.48 -12.84
CA THR A 1001 32.69 18.09 -11.47
C THR A 1001 31.20 18.34 -11.30
N ILE A 1002 30.44 17.28 -11.04
CA ILE A 1002 28.97 17.30 -11.04
C ILE A 1002 28.47 17.03 -9.63
N THR A 1003 27.74 17.95 -9.03
CA THR A 1003 27.22 17.82 -7.66
C THR A 1003 26.19 16.69 -7.56
N LYS A 1004 26.12 16.02 -6.41
CA LYS A 1004 25.12 14.98 -6.09
C LYS A 1004 23.69 15.41 -6.49
N GLY A 1005 22.93 14.48 -7.05
CA GLY A 1005 21.56 14.69 -7.53
C GLY A 1005 21.47 15.11 -9.00
N VAL A 1006 22.59 15.52 -9.63
CA VAL A 1006 22.67 15.78 -11.07
C VAL A 1006 23.36 14.60 -11.74
N GLN A 1007 22.59 13.81 -12.49
CA GLN A 1007 23.04 12.50 -12.98
C GLN A 1007 23.28 12.47 -14.50
N THR A 1008 23.63 13.63 -15.08
CA THR A 1008 23.92 13.76 -16.50
C THR A 1008 24.93 14.87 -16.79
N VAL A 1009 25.77 14.67 -17.82
CA VAL A 1009 26.65 15.70 -18.38
C VAL A 1009 26.72 15.56 -19.91
N THR A 1010 26.90 16.67 -20.64
CA THR A 1010 27.09 16.62 -22.10
C THR A 1010 28.40 17.28 -22.51
N PHE A 1011 29.24 16.55 -23.24
CA PHE A 1011 30.46 17.06 -23.87
C PHE A 1011 30.21 17.32 -25.36
N GLY A 1012 30.37 18.56 -25.81
CA GLY A 1012 30.17 18.98 -27.21
C GLY A 1012 31.46 19.35 -27.93
N GLY A 1013 31.38 19.55 -29.26
CA GLY A 1013 32.54 19.90 -30.08
C GLY A 1013 33.48 18.72 -30.37
N LEU A 1014 32.96 17.49 -30.25
CA LEU A 1014 33.73 16.27 -30.42
C LEU A 1014 33.81 15.87 -31.91
N GLU A 1015 34.93 15.29 -32.30
CA GLU A 1015 35.16 14.84 -33.67
C GLU A 1015 34.29 13.61 -33.99
N LYS A 1016 33.57 13.69 -35.12
CA LYS A 1016 32.68 12.60 -35.54
C LYS A 1016 33.49 11.35 -35.90
N GLY A 1017 33.10 10.21 -35.34
CA GLY A 1017 33.74 8.92 -35.62
C GLY A 1017 34.91 8.57 -34.70
N SER A 1018 35.37 9.49 -33.86
CA SER A 1018 36.43 9.25 -32.88
C SER A 1018 35.87 8.65 -31.59
N LEU A 1019 36.57 7.66 -31.00
CA LEU A 1019 36.20 7.06 -29.72
C LEU A 1019 36.68 7.96 -28.57
N TYR A 1020 35.75 8.35 -27.71
CA TYR A 1020 36.05 9.06 -26.47
C TYR A 1020 35.68 8.16 -25.28
N SER A 1021 36.59 8.06 -24.31
CA SER A 1021 36.42 7.29 -23.08
C SER A 1021 36.58 8.21 -21.88
N TYR A 1022 35.63 8.15 -20.97
CA TYR A 1022 35.58 8.95 -19.74
C TYR A 1022 35.49 8.04 -18.53
N ARG A 1023 36.14 8.43 -17.43
CA ARG A 1023 36.00 7.77 -16.13
C ARG A 1023 35.22 8.67 -15.18
N LEU A 1024 34.12 8.14 -14.64
CA LEU A 1024 33.27 8.80 -13.65
C LEU A 1024 33.68 8.31 -12.27
N ILE A 1025 34.16 9.23 -11.44
CA ILE A 1025 34.71 8.96 -10.12
C ILE A 1025 33.78 9.61 -9.08
N ALA A 1026 33.13 8.82 -8.24
CA ALA A 1026 32.35 9.33 -7.12
C ALA A 1026 33.29 9.82 -6.00
N VAL A 1027 33.02 11.00 -5.45
CA VAL A 1027 33.84 11.64 -4.42
C VAL A 1027 32.96 12.13 -3.27
N ASP A 1028 33.31 11.79 -2.04
CA ASP A 1028 32.61 12.25 -0.82
C ASP A 1028 33.02 13.67 -0.40
N ARG A 1029 32.43 14.17 0.70
CA ARG A 1029 32.69 15.52 1.25
C ARG A 1029 34.08 15.69 1.88
N THR A 1030 34.74 14.59 2.21
CA THR A 1030 36.09 14.54 2.81
C THR A 1030 37.19 14.28 1.78
N GLY A 1031 36.80 13.93 0.54
CA GLY A 1031 37.68 13.84 -0.62
C GLY A 1031 38.10 12.41 -0.99
N ASN A 1032 37.54 11.36 -0.39
CA ASN A 1032 37.83 9.99 -0.86
C ASN A 1032 37.11 9.74 -2.18
N ALA A 1033 37.74 8.95 -3.05
CA ALA A 1033 37.34 8.81 -4.45
C ALA A 1033 37.24 7.34 -4.85
N SER A 1034 36.13 6.95 -5.47
CA SER A 1034 35.91 5.60 -5.99
C SER A 1034 36.94 5.24 -7.09
N PRO A 1035 37.20 3.96 -7.40
CA PRO A 1035 38.02 3.56 -8.54
C PRO A 1035 37.51 4.14 -9.89
N GLY A 1036 36.19 4.24 -10.02
CA GLY A 1036 35.48 4.97 -11.05
C GLY A 1036 35.13 4.13 -12.27
N VAL A 1037 33.97 4.39 -12.84
CA VAL A 1037 33.40 3.63 -13.97
C VAL A 1037 33.78 4.26 -15.29
N VAL A 1038 34.27 3.44 -16.22
CA VAL A 1038 34.64 3.87 -17.57
C VAL A 1038 33.44 3.75 -18.50
N VAL A 1039 33.14 4.83 -19.20
CA VAL A 1039 32.14 4.86 -20.26
C VAL A 1039 32.77 5.37 -21.55
N SER A 1040 32.39 4.78 -22.68
CA SER A 1040 32.94 5.15 -23.98
C SER A 1040 31.85 5.38 -25.02
N GLY A 1041 32.08 6.34 -25.91
CA GLY A 1041 31.14 6.68 -26.98
C GLY A 1041 31.83 7.23 -28.21
N VAL A 1042 31.15 7.10 -29.35
CA VAL A 1042 31.59 7.66 -30.64
C VAL A 1042 30.56 8.68 -31.10
N PRO A 1043 30.90 9.99 -31.22
CA PRO A 1043 30.01 11.00 -31.74
C PRO A 1043 29.58 10.67 -33.17
N GLY A 1044 28.28 10.85 -33.44
CA GLY A 1044 27.68 10.67 -34.76
C GLY A 1044 27.36 9.23 -35.18
N LYS A 1045 27.51 8.24 -34.29
CA LYS A 1045 27.05 6.86 -34.48
C LYS A 1045 25.63 6.73 -33.88
N LYS A 1046 24.62 6.32 -34.67
CA LYS A 1046 23.27 6.01 -34.14
C LYS A 1046 23.35 4.75 -33.27
N THR A 1047 22.77 4.78 -32.07
CA THR A 1047 22.68 3.62 -31.18
C THR A 1047 21.69 2.58 -31.73
N GLY A 1048 22.13 1.33 -31.84
CA GLY A 1048 21.29 0.16 -32.16
C GLY A 1048 21.78 -0.72 -33.31
N GLU A 1049 22.84 -1.51 -33.08
CA GLU A 1049 23.02 -2.86 -33.64
C GLU A 1049 24.14 -3.57 -32.85
N PRO A 1050 23.90 -4.77 -32.27
CA PRO A 1050 24.91 -5.50 -31.52
C PRO A 1050 25.87 -6.19 -32.50
N GLY A 1051 27.11 -5.71 -32.53
CA GLY A 1051 28.18 -6.32 -33.31
C GLY A 1051 28.73 -7.56 -32.61
N LYS A 1052 28.78 -8.67 -33.35
CA LYS A 1052 29.69 -9.79 -33.09
C LYS A 1052 31.12 -9.28 -33.05
N ASP A 1053 31.82 -9.57 -31.98
CA ASP A 1053 33.18 -10.14 -31.95
C ASP A 1053 33.45 -10.74 -30.56
#